data_AF-A0A5C7SKK9-F1
#
_entry.id   AF-A0A5C7SKK9-F1
#
_cell.length_a   1.000
_cell.length_b   1.000
_cell.length_c   1.000
_cell.angle_alpha   90.00
_cell.angle_beta   90.00
_cell.angle_gamma   90.00
#
_symmetry.space_group_name_H-M   'P 1'
#
loop_
_entity.id
_entity.type
_entity.pdbx_description
1 polymer ?
#
loop_
_entity_poly.entity_id
_entity_poly.type
_entity_poly.pdbx_seq_one_letter_code
_entity_poly.pdbx_strand_id
1 'polypeptide(L)'
;MTEKARIIDALGEPSLLLPALLADALAANDRVKFYFSLLQAAQLHATHPSALQPALSAERGAAGIADDSLDALPGQSELIEDDLYRIPGAEKVCGLIATELDTLLAPLRASGIDAAAGLTARLSALRGQAWCTRQDSLSREQITRLVSGDRDAGDSAHLMVMDMHKALLHLQSQIASEDIDGAAAYEISPADRPLIAAFMRGVNETRPLKFEHPGLGTTATRSGERLILQNDIGTTDAHVLVVHVEKGCVRVTYTDVHIQRLLFFQSLFAHWAVSWDDTRSRTDRDMDDGVYHISTGTFTANNEAGLSDYLCFLGSRLVFLIDWNRARKRLRLLLPKKESLAVLKWAADEGIGHMGWLRAGGEQLVVDALAFAARTPPAFGARLDDTLDRSRAMAFMQFVFRTCTRAQLENLPEEEIRDALRVELLTCFRSTRQQLIDVAAEHAALAIEIAAGLRDCLLGLLGPEAGEQVTRNAGRARHWEHQADDLVNLARELQRQNTGHGDFYCTLIEGADDVIDELEEAAFHLGLFPPAPPGAPLLESLGTLAALAVSSAQEFLKALECARGIRPGGPREDLQDFLEAIHHIMAAERQADEAHRGFKRALIADTGDFRDLYACAECARNLENAADLLLHTAMQLRDHVLSAVTSD
;
A
#
# COMPACT_ATOMS: atom_id res chain seq x y z
N MET A 1 -26.27 -19.74 36.48
CA MET A 1 -26.22 -18.93 37.72
C MET A 1 -25.33 -19.60 38.76
N THR A 2 -24.25 -18.94 39.17
CA THR A 2 -23.37 -19.39 40.26
C THR A 2 -24.02 -19.12 41.63
N GLU A 3 -23.66 -19.88 42.65
CA GLU A 3 -24.17 -19.75 44.03
C GLU A 3 -23.96 -18.34 44.61
N LYS A 4 -22.89 -17.67 44.16
CA LYS A 4 -22.55 -16.27 44.51
C LYS A 4 -23.54 -15.25 43.95
N ALA A 5 -24.07 -15.49 42.74
CA ALA A 5 -25.07 -14.60 42.12
C ALA A 5 -26.42 -14.63 42.88
N ARG A 6 -26.82 -15.80 43.40
CA ARG A 6 -28.05 -15.93 44.23
C ARG A 6 -27.92 -15.23 45.59
N ILE A 7 -26.72 -15.19 46.16
CA ILE A 7 -26.45 -14.51 47.44
C ILE A 7 -26.48 -12.98 47.25
N ILE A 8 -25.98 -12.47 46.12
CA ILE A 8 -25.96 -11.03 45.81
C ILE A 8 -27.38 -10.52 45.45
N ASP A 9 -28.18 -11.32 44.74
CA ASP A 9 -29.59 -11.01 44.45
C ASP A 9 -30.44 -10.92 45.74
N ALA A 10 -30.13 -11.76 46.74
CA ALA A 10 -30.76 -11.72 48.06
C ALA A 10 -30.35 -10.51 48.94
N LEU A 11 -29.27 -9.80 48.57
CA LEU A 11 -28.75 -8.63 49.30
C LEU A 11 -29.28 -7.30 48.75
N GLY A 12 -30.06 -7.30 47.66
CA GLY A 12 -30.79 -6.12 47.18
C GLY A 12 -29.96 -5.11 46.36
N GLU A 13 -28.78 -5.50 45.85
CA GLU A 13 -27.94 -4.66 44.97
C GLU A 13 -27.80 -5.27 43.56
N PRO A 14 -28.84 -5.18 42.70
CA PRO A 14 -28.84 -5.79 41.36
C PRO A 14 -27.80 -5.18 40.39
N SER A 15 -27.28 -3.98 40.68
CA SER A 15 -26.21 -3.34 39.91
C SER A 15 -24.86 -4.07 39.99
N LEU A 16 -24.61 -4.85 41.05
CA LEU A 16 -23.40 -5.66 41.21
C LEU A 16 -23.40 -6.93 40.35
N LEU A 17 -24.55 -7.34 39.81
CA LEU A 17 -24.70 -8.49 38.92
C LEU A 17 -24.66 -8.09 37.44
N LEU A 18 -24.68 -6.79 37.14
CA LEU A 18 -24.86 -6.27 35.80
C LEU A 18 -23.78 -6.70 34.79
N PRO A 19 -22.48 -6.76 35.15
CA PRO A 19 -21.45 -7.28 34.25
C PRO A 19 -21.66 -8.76 33.87
N ALA A 20 -21.99 -9.62 34.85
CA ALA A 20 -22.20 -11.04 34.63
C ALA A 20 -23.46 -11.31 33.78
N LEU A 21 -24.51 -10.53 34.02
CA LEU A 21 -25.73 -10.56 33.21
C LEU A 21 -25.46 -10.09 31.77
N LEU A 22 -24.55 -9.12 31.57
CA LEU A 22 -24.18 -8.63 30.26
C LEU A 22 -23.38 -9.67 29.46
N ALA A 23 -22.42 -10.35 30.09
CA ALA A 23 -21.66 -11.44 29.46
C ALA A 23 -22.58 -12.62 29.06
N ASP A 24 -23.49 -13.02 29.95
CA ASP A 24 -24.48 -14.07 29.68
C ASP A 24 -25.41 -13.68 28.51
N ALA A 25 -25.82 -12.40 28.44
CA ALA A 25 -26.66 -11.85 27.37
C ALA A 25 -25.97 -11.82 25.99
N LEU A 26 -24.68 -11.46 25.94
CA LEU A 26 -23.94 -11.47 24.67
C LEU A 26 -23.77 -12.89 24.14
N ALA A 27 -23.45 -13.84 25.01
CA ALA A 27 -23.41 -15.25 24.62
C ALA A 27 -24.81 -15.77 24.21
N ALA A 28 -25.89 -15.27 24.82
CA ALA A 28 -27.27 -15.60 24.44
C ALA A 28 -27.64 -15.13 23.03
N ASN A 29 -27.09 -14.00 22.58
CA ASN A 29 -27.25 -13.51 21.21
C ASN A 29 -26.76 -14.53 20.18
N ASP A 30 -25.60 -15.14 20.41
CA ASP A 30 -25.04 -16.13 19.50
C ASP A 30 -25.87 -17.43 19.50
N ARG A 31 -26.34 -17.86 20.68
CA ARG A 31 -27.22 -19.03 20.82
C ARG A 31 -28.55 -18.84 20.12
N VAL A 32 -29.19 -17.68 20.27
CA VAL A 32 -30.50 -17.43 19.67
C VAL A 32 -30.41 -17.34 18.13
N LYS A 33 -29.34 -16.74 17.60
CA LYS A 33 -29.05 -16.71 16.15
C LYS A 33 -28.84 -18.12 15.60
N PHE A 34 -28.18 -19.00 16.35
CA PHE A 34 -28.09 -20.42 16.00
C PHE A 34 -29.47 -21.07 15.95
N TYR A 35 -30.33 -20.87 16.94
CA TYR A 35 -31.68 -21.46 16.93
C TYR A 35 -32.56 -20.95 15.77
N PHE A 36 -32.43 -19.67 15.37
CA PHE A 36 -33.08 -19.18 14.15
C PHE A 36 -32.57 -19.88 12.90
N SER A 37 -31.25 -20.03 12.78
CA SER A 37 -30.60 -20.74 11.66
C SER A 37 -31.05 -22.21 11.61
N LEU A 38 -31.22 -22.83 12.77
CA LEU A 38 -31.70 -24.20 12.92
C LEU A 38 -33.14 -24.38 12.41
N LEU A 39 -34.05 -23.47 12.79
CA LEU A 39 -35.44 -23.49 12.30
C LEU A 39 -35.54 -23.23 10.79
N GLN A 40 -34.72 -22.31 10.26
CA GLN A 40 -34.65 -22.04 8.83
C GLN A 40 -34.09 -23.24 8.04
N ALA A 41 -33.06 -23.90 8.56
CA ALA A 41 -32.50 -25.12 7.97
C ALA A 41 -33.49 -26.28 7.98
N ALA A 42 -34.24 -26.45 9.09
CA ALA A 42 -35.31 -27.43 9.21
C ALA A 42 -36.43 -27.19 8.17
N GLN A 43 -36.89 -25.95 8.01
CA GLN A 43 -37.86 -25.58 6.99
C GLN A 43 -37.33 -25.83 5.57
N LEU A 44 -36.09 -25.45 5.30
CA LEU A 44 -35.48 -25.64 3.98
C LEU A 44 -35.36 -27.12 3.61
N HIS A 45 -34.94 -27.97 4.55
CA HIS A 45 -34.85 -29.40 4.31
C HIS A 45 -36.24 -30.03 4.11
N ALA A 46 -37.20 -29.69 4.97
CA ALA A 46 -38.56 -30.22 4.85
C ALA A 46 -39.23 -29.84 3.52
N THR A 47 -38.93 -28.66 2.98
CA THR A 47 -39.42 -28.23 1.65
C THR A 47 -38.64 -28.85 0.49
N HIS A 48 -37.33 -29.10 0.66
CA HIS A 48 -36.45 -29.64 -0.37
C HIS A 48 -35.57 -30.77 0.18
N PRO A 49 -36.11 -31.99 0.38
CA PRO A 49 -35.38 -33.07 1.04
C PRO A 49 -34.11 -33.50 0.31
N SER A 50 -34.07 -33.32 -1.01
CA SER A 50 -32.93 -33.68 -1.87
C SER A 50 -31.81 -32.63 -1.89
N ALA A 51 -32.00 -31.45 -1.28
CA ALA A 51 -30.99 -30.41 -1.23
C ALA A 51 -29.89 -30.73 -0.22
N LEU A 52 -28.64 -30.35 -0.54
CA LEU A 52 -27.51 -30.51 0.36
C LEU A 52 -27.76 -29.70 1.65
N GLN A 53 -27.70 -30.36 2.80
CA GLN A 53 -27.95 -29.71 4.08
C GLN A 53 -26.76 -28.84 4.53
N PRO A 54 -27.01 -27.65 5.09
CA PRO A 54 -25.96 -26.89 5.75
C PRO A 54 -25.52 -27.60 7.04
N ALA A 55 -24.22 -27.87 7.18
CA ALA A 55 -23.66 -28.38 8.43
C ALA A 55 -23.60 -27.26 9.47
N LEU A 56 -24.46 -27.36 10.50
CA LEU A 56 -24.58 -26.36 11.58
C LEU A 56 -23.68 -26.63 12.79
N SER A 57 -22.95 -27.76 12.81
CA SER A 57 -22.11 -28.18 13.94
C SER A 57 -21.02 -27.15 14.32
N ALA A 58 -20.40 -26.50 13.34
CA ALA A 58 -19.43 -25.43 13.56
C ALA A 58 -20.07 -24.20 14.21
N GLU A 59 -21.27 -23.80 13.76
CA GLU A 59 -22.01 -22.65 14.30
C GLU A 59 -22.50 -22.94 15.72
N ARG A 60 -22.95 -24.17 15.98
CA ARG A 60 -23.33 -24.66 17.31
C ARG A 60 -22.16 -24.56 18.30
N GLY A 61 -20.98 -25.03 17.87
CA GLY A 61 -19.75 -24.97 18.68
C GLY A 61 -19.26 -23.54 18.93
N ALA A 62 -19.42 -22.64 17.94
CA ALA A 62 -19.12 -21.22 18.08
C ALA A 62 -20.06 -20.55 19.11
N ALA A 63 -21.36 -20.86 19.06
CA ALA A 63 -22.36 -20.38 20.02
C ALA A 63 -22.26 -21.03 21.42
N GLY A 64 -21.34 -21.98 21.62
CA GLY A 64 -21.11 -22.65 22.91
C GLY A 64 -22.21 -23.65 23.31
N ILE A 65 -22.99 -24.17 22.35
CA ILE A 65 -24.08 -25.11 22.62
C ILE A 65 -23.54 -26.54 22.60
N ALA A 66 -23.62 -27.23 23.75
CA ALA A 66 -23.10 -28.60 23.88
C ALA A 66 -24.02 -29.69 23.28
N ASP A 67 -25.32 -29.40 23.14
CA ASP A 67 -26.34 -30.36 22.67
C ASP A 67 -26.17 -30.69 21.17
N ASP A 68 -25.45 -31.76 20.87
CA ASP A 68 -25.16 -32.25 19.52
C ASP A 68 -26.38 -32.85 18.80
N SER A 69 -27.44 -33.20 19.54
CA SER A 69 -28.69 -33.71 18.96
C SER A 69 -29.36 -32.69 18.03
N LEU A 70 -29.07 -31.40 18.21
CA LEU A 70 -29.58 -30.33 17.36
C LEU A 70 -29.02 -30.38 15.93
N ASP A 71 -27.84 -30.97 15.72
CA ASP A 71 -27.22 -31.04 14.39
C ASP A 71 -28.01 -31.97 13.44
N ALA A 72 -28.74 -32.95 13.99
CA ALA A 72 -29.55 -33.90 13.23
C ALA A 72 -30.98 -33.40 12.96
N LEU A 73 -31.44 -32.36 13.66
CA LEU A 73 -32.82 -31.88 13.63
C LEU A 73 -33.28 -31.44 12.22
N PRO A 74 -32.48 -30.70 11.42
CA PRO A 74 -32.90 -30.34 10.06
C PRO A 74 -33.22 -31.56 9.20
N GLY A 75 -32.43 -32.63 9.29
CA GLY A 75 -32.62 -33.86 8.51
C GLY A 75 -33.76 -34.76 8.96
N GLN A 76 -34.37 -34.48 10.12
CA GLN A 76 -35.54 -35.19 10.61
C GLN A 76 -36.83 -34.38 10.40
N SER A 77 -36.74 -33.23 9.74
CA SER A 77 -37.88 -32.34 9.51
C SER A 77 -38.57 -32.67 8.19
N GLU A 78 -39.90 -32.72 8.21
CA GLU A 78 -40.72 -33.18 7.07
C GLU A 78 -41.88 -32.21 6.83
N LEU A 79 -42.28 -32.03 5.57
CA LEU A 79 -43.50 -31.30 5.22
C LEU A 79 -44.71 -32.23 5.41
N ILE A 80 -45.64 -31.87 6.30
CA ILE A 80 -46.84 -32.67 6.59
C ILE A 80 -48.00 -32.26 5.66
N GLU A 81 -48.27 -30.96 5.58
CA GLU A 81 -49.34 -30.33 4.80
C GLU A 81 -48.81 -29.02 4.22
N ASP A 82 -49.54 -28.40 3.29
CA ASP A 82 -49.18 -27.07 2.76
C ASP A 82 -48.94 -26.11 3.93
N ASP A 83 -47.72 -25.58 4.00
CA ASP A 83 -47.22 -24.68 5.03
C ASP A 83 -47.17 -25.22 6.47
N LEU A 84 -47.28 -26.54 6.70
CA LEU A 84 -47.09 -27.17 8.01
C LEU A 84 -45.91 -28.16 8.02
N TYR A 85 -44.92 -27.88 8.88
CA TYR A 85 -43.71 -28.68 9.02
C TYR A 85 -43.73 -29.49 10.30
N ARG A 86 -43.39 -30.78 10.20
CA ARG A 86 -42.93 -31.57 11.34
C ARG A 86 -41.49 -31.20 11.64
N ILE A 87 -41.24 -30.64 12.81
CA ILE A 87 -39.89 -30.33 13.29
C ILE A 87 -39.76 -30.97 14.67
N PRO A 88 -39.04 -32.10 14.79
CA PRO A 88 -38.87 -32.78 16.07
C PRO A 88 -38.28 -31.86 17.13
N GLY A 89 -38.95 -31.74 18.28
CA GLY A 89 -38.53 -30.86 19.37
C GLY A 89 -38.76 -29.37 19.09
N ALA A 90 -39.65 -29.00 18.17
CA ALA A 90 -39.98 -27.60 17.88
C ALA A 90 -40.32 -26.79 19.15
N GLU A 91 -41.10 -27.37 20.06
CA GLU A 91 -41.44 -26.74 21.34
C GLU A 91 -40.19 -26.46 22.20
N LYS A 92 -39.24 -27.41 22.23
CA LYS A 92 -37.95 -27.24 22.92
C LYS A 92 -37.15 -26.09 22.32
N VAL A 93 -37.06 -26.01 20.99
CA VAL A 93 -36.33 -24.92 20.31
C VAL A 93 -36.98 -23.56 20.56
N CYS A 94 -38.31 -23.47 20.46
CA CYS A 94 -39.04 -22.24 20.81
C CYS A 94 -38.84 -21.84 22.28
N GLY A 95 -38.83 -22.81 23.20
CA GLY A 95 -38.55 -22.58 24.62
C GLY A 95 -37.11 -22.11 24.88
N LEU A 96 -36.14 -22.63 24.13
CA LEU A 96 -34.75 -22.16 24.17
C LEU A 96 -34.65 -20.72 23.67
N ILE A 97 -35.27 -20.39 22.52
CA ILE A 97 -35.32 -19.01 22.01
C ILE A 97 -35.93 -18.07 23.06
N ALA A 98 -37.02 -18.47 23.70
CA ALA A 98 -37.67 -17.66 24.73
C ALA A 98 -36.74 -17.44 25.92
N THR A 99 -36.01 -18.47 26.34
CA THR A 99 -35.06 -18.39 27.45
C THR A 99 -33.89 -17.45 27.11
N GLU A 100 -33.32 -17.56 25.92
CA GLU A 100 -32.23 -16.67 25.50
C GLU A 100 -32.68 -15.20 25.37
N LEU A 101 -33.93 -14.95 24.96
CA LEU A 101 -34.51 -13.61 24.95
C LEU A 101 -34.66 -13.02 26.36
N ASP A 102 -34.98 -13.84 27.37
CA ASP A 102 -34.94 -13.39 28.76
C ASP A 102 -33.51 -13.09 29.21
N THR A 103 -32.54 -13.93 28.83
CA THR A 103 -31.12 -13.71 29.13
C THR A 103 -30.62 -12.42 28.50
N LEU A 104 -30.99 -12.13 27.25
CA LEU A 104 -30.70 -10.86 26.56
C LEU A 104 -31.28 -9.64 27.27
N LEU A 105 -32.49 -9.76 27.81
CA LEU A 105 -33.19 -8.66 28.46
C LEU A 105 -32.76 -8.41 29.92
N ALA A 106 -32.25 -9.43 30.60
CA ALA A 106 -31.88 -9.39 32.02
C ALA A 106 -30.94 -8.22 32.39
N PRO A 107 -29.79 -8.00 31.71
CA PRO A 107 -28.91 -6.87 32.03
C PRO A 107 -29.56 -5.51 31.74
N LEU A 108 -30.38 -5.39 30.69
CA LEU A 108 -31.07 -4.12 30.40
C LEU A 108 -32.07 -3.77 31.50
N ARG A 109 -32.75 -4.76 32.08
CA ARG A 109 -33.63 -4.56 33.25
C ARG A 109 -32.83 -4.18 34.49
N ALA A 110 -31.70 -4.85 34.72
CA ALA A 110 -30.85 -4.60 35.88
C ALA A 110 -30.12 -3.25 35.81
N SER A 111 -29.88 -2.70 34.62
CA SER A 111 -29.24 -1.39 34.44
C SER A 111 -30.17 -0.19 34.64
N GLY A 112 -31.49 -0.40 34.61
CA GLY A 112 -32.48 0.66 34.78
C GLY A 112 -32.56 1.64 33.61
N ILE A 113 -32.03 1.30 32.43
CA ILE A 113 -32.11 2.16 31.24
C ILE A 113 -33.56 2.30 30.74
N ASP A 114 -33.94 3.49 30.25
CA ASP A 114 -35.31 3.79 29.80
C ASP A 114 -35.81 2.83 28.71
N ALA A 115 -34.92 2.37 27.83
CA ALA A 115 -35.23 1.42 26.77
C ALA A 115 -35.72 0.05 27.28
N ALA A 116 -35.35 -0.34 28.50
CA ALA A 116 -35.66 -1.66 29.06
C ALA A 116 -37.16 -1.87 29.32
N ALA A 117 -37.89 -0.80 29.66
CA ALA A 117 -39.34 -0.86 29.88
C ALA A 117 -40.09 -1.16 28.57
N GLY A 118 -39.72 -0.48 27.48
CA GLY A 118 -40.27 -0.70 26.14
C GLY A 118 -39.99 -2.11 25.62
N LEU A 119 -38.73 -2.57 25.75
CA LEU A 119 -38.34 -3.93 25.35
C LEU A 119 -39.02 -5.01 26.22
N THR A 120 -39.24 -4.74 27.51
CA THR A 120 -39.99 -5.66 28.38
C THR A 120 -41.45 -5.80 27.96
N ALA A 121 -42.12 -4.69 27.64
CA ALA A 121 -43.51 -4.72 27.18
C ALA A 121 -43.64 -5.47 25.84
N ARG A 122 -42.73 -5.20 24.90
CA ARG A 122 -42.66 -5.87 23.59
C ARG A 122 -42.45 -7.37 23.70
N LEU A 123 -41.47 -7.82 24.49
CA LEU A 123 -41.22 -9.24 24.72
C LEU A 123 -42.43 -9.94 25.35
N SER A 124 -43.11 -9.26 26.29
CA SER A 124 -44.30 -9.81 26.95
C SER A 124 -45.47 -9.95 25.98
N ALA A 125 -45.68 -8.97 25.10
CA ALA A 125 -46.69 -9.04 24.06
C ALA A 125 -46.39 -10.16 23.05
N LEU A 126 -45.13 -10.33 22.67
CA LEU A 126 -44.69 -11.41 21.78
C LEU A 126 -44.91 -12.80 22.41
N ARG A 127 -44.67 -12.95 23.72
CA ARG A 127 -44.93 -14.18 24.48
C ARG A 127 -46.41 -14.48 24.70
N GLY A 128 -47.27 -13.46 24.60
CA GLY A 128 -48.74 -13.66 24.62
C GLY A 128 -49.26 -14.43 23.40
N GLN A 129 -48.43 -14.65 22.39
CA GLN A 129 -48.73 -15.43 21.19
C GLN A 129 -48.12 -16.83 21.28
N ALA A 130 -48.82 -17.85 20.83
CA ALA A 130 -48.29 -19.21 20.79
C ALA A 130 -47.23 -19.34 19.67
N TRP A 131 -45.95 -19.47 20.06
CA TRP A 131 -44.85 -19.66 19.10
C TRP A 131 -44.86 -21.06 18.48
N CYS A 132 -45.40 -22.02 19.23
CA CYS A 132 -45.64 -23.38 18.80
C CYS A 132 -47.01 -23.82 19.31
N THR A 133 -47.84 -24.39 18.45
CA THR A 133 -49.23 -24.77 18.78
C THR A 133 -49.42 -26.29 18.97
N ARG A 134 -48.42 -27.09 18.57
CA ARG A 134 -48.40 -28.56 18.70
C ARG A 134 -46.98 -29.05 18.93
N GLN A 135 -46.82 -30.12 19.71
CA GLN A 135 -45.54 -30.59 20.28
C GLN A 135 -44.36 -30.77 19.29
N ASP A 136 -44.59 -30.96 18.00
CA ASP A 136 -43.52 -31.14 16.99
C ASP A 136 -43.87 -30.50 15.64
N SER A 137 -44.69 -29.44 15.60
CA SER A 137 -45.02 -28.82 14.32
C SER A 137 -45.09 -27.30 14.37
N LEU A 138 -44.58 -26.68 13.30
CA LEU A 138 -44.61 -25.24 13.07
C LEU A 138 -45.11 -24.95 11.66
N SER A 139 -45.93 -23.91 11.51
CA SER A 139 -46.31 -23.43 10.18
C SER A 139 -45.22 -22.55 9.57
N ARG A 140 -45.27 -22.36 8.24
CA ARG A 140 -44.40 -21.39 7.54
C ARG A 140 -44.51 -20.00 8.15
N GLU A 141 -45.73 -19.55 8.42
CA GLU A 141 -46.00 -18.24 9.01
C GLU A 141 -45.39 -18.11 10.41
N GLN A 142 -45.47 -19.14 11.25
CA GLN A 142 -44.86 -19.15 12.59
C GLN A 142 -43.34 -19.06 12.54
N ILE A 143 -42.70 -19.84 11.65
CA ILE A 143 -41.24 -19.79 11.45
C ILE A 143 -40.83 -18.40 10.95
N THR A 144 -41.50 -17.89 9.91
CA THR A 144 -41.24 -16.56 9.36
C THR A 144 -41.40 -15.48 10.43
N ARG A 145 -42.47 -15.50 11.22
CA ARG A 145 -42.69 -14.51 12.29
C ARG A 145 -41.61 -14.58 13.38
N LEU A 146 -41.03 -15.75 13.68
CA LEU A 146 -39.92 -15.84 14.64
C LEU A 146 -38.62 -15.24 14.09
N VAL A 147 -38.31 -15.47 12.81
CA VAL A 147 -37.00 -15.15 12.22
C VAL A 147 -36.98 -13.89 11.34
N SER A 148 -38.12 -13.24 11.12
CA SER A 148 -38.24 -12.03 10.29
C SER A 148 -37.67 -10.81 10.98
N GLY A 149 -36.86 -9.99 10.30
CA GLY A 149 -36.52 -8.64 10.78
C GLY A 149 -37.44 -7.54 10.24
N ASP A 150 -38.45 -7.87 9.43
CA ASP A 150 -39.35 -6.88 8.82
C ASP A 150 -40.16 -6.12 9.88
N ARG A 151 -39.85 -4.84 10.05
CA ARG A 151 -40.50 -3.94 11.03
C ARG A 151 -41.94 -3.60 10.66
N ASP A 152 -42.30 -3.64 9.38
CA ASP A 152 -43.66 -3.32 8.91
C ASP A 152 -44.64 -4.48 9.17
N ALA A 153 -44.11 -5.71 9.27
CA ALA A 153 -44.87 -6.93 9.58
C ALA A 153 -45.17 -7.10 11.09
N GLY A 154 -44.67 -6.20 11.94
CA GLY A 154 -44.84 -6.24 13.40
C GLY A 154 -43.67 -6.89 14.14
N ASP A 155 -43.81 -7.06 15.46
CA ASP A 155 -42.71 -7.53 16.31
C ASP A 155 -42.40 -9.02 16.12
N SER A 156 -41.11 -9.38 16.19
CA SER A 156 -40.61 -10.75 16.02
C SER A 156 -39.54 -11.08 17.06
N ALA A 157 -39.23 -12.38 17.23
CA ALA A 157 -38.12 -12.77 18.08
C ALA A 157 -36.79 -12.21 17.54
N HIS A 158 -36.59 -12.22 16.23
CA HIS A 158 -35.40 -11.65 15.60
C HIS A 158 -35.24 -10.14 15.83
N LEU A 159 -36.31 -9.35 15.67
CA LEU A 159 -36.30 -7.90 15.94
C LEU A 159 -35.99 -7.59 17.40
N MET A 160 -36.54 -8.39 18.33
CA MET A 160 -36.22 -8.26 19.75
C MET A 160 -34.73 -8.51 20.01
N VAL A 161 -34.13 -9.50 19.36
CA VAL A 161 -32.69 -9.77 19.45
C VAL A 161 -31.87 -8.59 18.92
N MET A 162 -32.22 -8.04 17.75
CA MET A 162 -31.52 -6.89 17.17
C MET A 162 -31.58 -5.66 18.08
N ASP A 163 -32.79 -5.29 18.51
CA ASP A 163 -33.01 -4.09 19.33
C ASP A 163 -32.36 -4.24 20.72
N MET A 164 -32.44 -5.42 21.33
CA MET A 164 -31.74 -5.71 22.58
C MET A 164 -30.23 -5.70 22.38
N HIS A 165 -29.69 -6.30 21.32
CA HIS A 165 -28.24 -6.32 21.07
C HIS A 165 -27.68 -4.90 20.92
N LYS A 166 -28.39 -4.01 20.21
CA LYS A 166 -28.01 -2.60 20.10
C LYS A 166 -28.02 -1.89 21.46
N ALA A 167 -29.04 -2.13 22.28
CA ALA A 167 -29.11 -1.58 23.63
C ALA A 167 -28.00 -2.15 24.55
N LEU A 168 -27.66 -3.43 24.40
CA LEU A 168 -26.57 -4.08 25.12
C LEU A 168 -25.21 -3.51 24.74
N LEU A 169 -24.95 -3.24 23.46
CA LEU A 169 -23.71 -2.57 23.01
C LEU A 169 -23.59 -1.16 23.59
N HIS A 170 -24.69 -0.42 23.67
CA HIS A 170 -24.69 0.89 24.34
C HIS A 170 -24.39 0.76 25.84
N LEU A 171 -25.05 -0.18 26.52
CA LEU A 171 -24.85 -0.44 27.94
C LEU A 171 -23.42 -0.92 28.25
N GLN A 172 -22.85 -1.75 27.37
CA GLN A 172 -21.48 -2.26 27.46
C GLN A 172 -20.45 -1.12 27.45
N SER A 173 -20.68 -0.08 26.64
CA SER A 173 -19.80 1.10 26.61
C SER A 173 -19.83 1.90 27.93
N GLN A 174 -20.93 1.82 28.69
CA GLN A 174 -21.12 2.55 29.94
C GLN A 174 -20.59 1.80 31.17
N ILE A 175 -20.46 0.47 31.10
CA ILE A 175 -20.03 -0.39 32.21
C ILE A 175 -18.55 -0.81 32.09
N ALA A 176 -17.84 -0.41 31.03
CA ALA A 176 -16.44 -0.77 30.82
C ALA A 176 -15.61 -0.53 32.09
N SER A 177 -15.13 -1.63 32.69
CA SER A 177 -14.45 -1.59 33.99
C SER A 177 -12.98 -1.20 33.87
N GLU A 178 -12.41 -1.39 32.68
CA GLU A 178 -11.00 -1.16 32.40
C GLU A 178 -10.85 -0.72 30.92
N ASP A 179 -9.94 0.21 30.67
CA ASP A 179 -9.47 0.56 29.32
C ASP A 179 -8.09 -0.07 29.13
N ILE A 180 -7.95 -0.93 28.11
CA ILE A 180 -6.68 -1.55 27.73
C ILE A 180 -6.29 -1.07 26.34
N ASP A 181 -5.37 -0.10 26.29
CA ASP A 181 -4.84 0.49 25.06
C ASP A 181 -5.94 0.98 24.08
N GLY A 182 -7.08 1.46 24.62
CA GLY A 182 -8.24 1.94 23.87
C GLY A 182 -9.32 0.89 23.61
N ALA A 183 -9.19 -0.33 24.15
CA ALA A 183 -10.26 -1.33 24.16
C ALA A 183 -11.07 -1.24 25.46
N ALA A 184 -12.39 -1.18 25.31
CA ALA A 184 -13.31 -1.25 26.45
C ALA A 184 -13.39 -2.70 26.95
N ALA A 185 -12.79 -2.97 28.11
CA ALA A 185 -12.70 -4.31 28.68
C ALA A 185 -13.60 -4.46 29.93
N TYR A 186 -14.30 -5.59 30.00
CA TYR A 186 -15.16 -5.92 31.14
C TYR A 186 -15.18 -7.43 31.41
N GLU A 187 -15.18 -7.79 32.70
CA GLU A 187 -15.14 -9.17 33.21
C GLU A 187 -13.95 -10.02 32.70
N ILE A 188 -12.83 -9.39 32.43
CA ILE A 188 -11.61 -10.08 31.97
C ILE A 188 -10.79 -10.67 33.12
N SER A 189 -9.99 -11.70 32.82
CA SER A 189 -9.00 -12.22 33.75
C SER A 189 -7.65 -11.50 33.60
N PRO A 190 -6.76 -11.52 34.62
CA PRO A 190 -5.42 -10.96 34.48
C PRO A 190 -4.60 -11.51 33.31
N ALA A 191 -4.84 -12.77 32.93
CA ALA A 191 -4.16 -13.41 31.80
C ALA A 191 -4.65 -12.91 30.43
N ASP A 192 -5.79 -12.24 30.34
CA ASP A 192 -6.31 -11.69 29.08
C ASP A 192 -5.66 -10.37 28.71
N ARG A 193 -5.21 -9.58 29.70
CA ARG A 193 -4.68 -8.23 29.48
C ARG A 193 -3.56 -8.21 28.42
N PRO A 194 -2.55 -9.10 28.45
CA PRO A 194 -1.50 -9.11 27.44
C PRO A 194 -2.02 -9.43 26.03
N LEU A 195 -3.07 -10.26 25.91
CA LEU A 195 -3.67 -10.64 24.62
C LEU A 195 -4.48 -9.49 24.03
N ILE A 196 -5.26 -8.80 24.87
CA ILE A 196 -6.02 -7.60 24.48
C ILE A 196 -5.05 -6.49 24.06
N ALA A 197 -4.00 -6.24 24.87
CA ALA A 197 -2.96 -5.27 24.54
C ALA A 197 -2.21 -5.61 23.24
N ALA A 198 -1.93 -6.89 22.98
CA ALA A 198 -1.31 -7.32 21.73
C ALA A 198 -2.19 -7.01 20.51
N PHE A 199 -3.49 -7.33 20.58
CA PHE A 199 -4.44 -6.98 19.53
C PHE A 199 -4.53 -5.46 19.31
N MET A 200 -4.67 -4.70 20.41
CA MET A 200 -4.78 -3.25 20.36
C MET A 200 -3.50 -2.57 19.88
N ARG A 201 -2.32 -3.12 20.15
CA ARG A 201 -1.06 -2.63 19.59
C ARG A 201 -1.11 -2.59 18.06
N GLY A 202 -1.57 -3.66 17.42
CA GLY A 202 -1.72 -3.70 15.97
C GLY A 202 -2.78 -2.75 15.45
N VAL A 203 -3.95 -2.69 16.12
CA VAL A 203 -5.00 -1.71 15.78
C VAL A 203 -4.43 -0.29 15.84
N ASN A 204 -3.74 0.06 16.91
CA ASN A 204 -3.21 1.41 17.15
C ASN A 204 -2.04 1.77 16.24
N GLU A 205 -1.20 0.80 15.85
CA GLU A 205 -0.11 0.99 14.87
C GLU A 205 -0.64 1.53 13.54
N THR A 206 -1.78 1.00 13.09
CA THR A 206 -2.37 1.36 11.79
C THR A 206 -3.57 2.30 11.89
N ARG A 207 -4.06 2.57 13.11
CA ARG A 207 -5.18 3.49 13.40
C ARG A 207 -5.02 4.87 12.74
N PRO A 208 -3.84 5.52 12.69
CA PRO A 208 -3.67 6.81 12.02
C PRO A 208 -4.09 6.80 10.55
N LEU A 209 -4.02 5.63 9.88
CA LEU A 209 -4.37 5.47 8.46
C LEU A 209 -5.86 5.61 8.17
N LYS A 210 -6.75 5.58 9.18
CA LYS A 210 -8.18 5.86 9.00
C LYS A 210 -8.49 7.36 9.00
N PHE A 211 -7.55 8.18 9.49
CA PHE A 211 -7.73 9.61 9.75
C PHE A 211 -9.02 9.86 10.55
N GLU A 212 -9.88 10.78 10.09
CA GLU A 212 -11.16 11.13 10.73
C GLU A 212 -12.29 10.10 10.51
N HIS A 213 -12.04 8.99 9.81
CA HIS A 213 -13.11 8.01 9.55
C HIS A 213 -13.53 7.29 10.85
N PRO A 214 -14.84 7.13 11.14
CA PRO A 214 -15.31 6.36 12.28
C PRO A 214 -14.95 4.87 12.20
N GLY A 215 -15.03 4.15 13.31
CA GLY A 215 -14.70 2.72 13.41
C GLY A 215 -13.36 2.43 14.10
N LEU A 216 -13.02 1.15 14.14
CA LEU A 216 -11.99 0.48 14.94
C LEU A 216 -12.24 0.49 16.46
N GLY A 217 -13.48 0.70 16.90
CA GLY A 217 -13.84 0.52 18.30
C GLY A 217 -13.69 -0.95 18.68
N THR A 218 -12.98 -1.23 19.78
CA THR A 218 -12.75 -2.60 20.25
C THR A 218 -13.38 -2.80 21.61
N THR A 219 -14.08 -3.92 21.79
CA THR A 219 -14.55 -4.38 23.10
C THR A 219 -13.98 -5.76 23.41
N ALA A 220 -13.71 -6.01 24.69
CA ALA A 220 -13.10 -7.25 25.16
C ALA A 220 -13.83 -7.80 26.37
N THR A 221 -14.15 -9.10 26.36
CA THR A 221 -14.79 -9.77 27.48
C THR A 221 -14.42 -11.24 27.56
N ARG A 222 -14.56 -11.83 28.74
CA ARG A 222 -14.39 -13.27 28.93
C ARG A 222 -15.74 -13.96 29.08
N SER A 223 -15.93 -15.05 28.35
CA SER A 223 -17.06 -15.96 28.52
C SER A 223 -16.54 -17.37 28.80
N GLY A 224 -16.66 -17.83 30.04
CA GLY A 224 -16.06 -19.09 30.50
C GLY A 224 -14.54 -19.10 30.33
N GLU A 225 -14.01 -20.07 29.58
CA GLU A 225 -12.57 -20.19 29.30
C GLU A 225 -12.10 -19.31 28.13
N ARG A 226 -13.01 -18.64 27.41
CA ARG A 226 -12.71 -17.92 26.16
C ARG A 226 -12.64 -16.41 26.36
N LEU A 227 -11.61 -15.79 25.81
CA LEU A 227 -11.58 -14.34 25.58
C LEU A 227 -12.28 -14.05 24.25
N ILE A 228 -13.13 -13.02 24.25
CA ILE A 228 -13.87 -12.55 23.08
C ILE A 228 -13.46 -11.10 22.84
N LEU A 229 -12.92 -10.81 21.65
CA LEU A 229 -12.67 -9.46 21.17
C LEU A 229 -13.67 -9.16 20.04
N GLN A 230 -14.31 -8.01 20.09
CA GLN A 230 -15.16 -7.53 19.01
C GLN A 230 -14.60 -6.22 18.50
N ASN A 231 -14.46 -6.07 17.19
CA ASN A 231 -14.03 -4.82 16.57
C ASN A 231 -15.06 -4.33 15.56
N ASP A 232 -15.34 -3.04 15.61
CA ASP A 232 -16.21 -2.33 14.69
C ASP A 232 -15.43 -1.88 13.45
N ILE A 233 -15.70 -2.49 12.30
CA ILE A 233 -14.96 -2.27 11.04
C ILE A 233 -15.82 -1.62 9.95
N GLY A 234 -16.94 -0.98 10.30
CA GLY A 234 -17.79 -0.30 9.33
C GLY A 234 -18.88 0.56 9.94
N THR A 235 -19.68 1.21 9.10
CA THR A 235 -20.81 2.05 9.54
C THR A 235 -22.16 1.33 9.49
N THR A 236 -22.17 0.05 9.10
CA THR A 236 -23.38 -0.76 8.97
C THR A 236 -23.31 -1.97 9.89
N ASP A 237 -24.46 -2.40 10.39
CA ASP A 237 -24.61 -3.51 11.34
C ASP A 237 -24.12 -4.88 10.81
N ALA A 238 -23.76 -4.94 9.52
CA ALA A 238 -23.25 -6.14 8.85
C ALA A 238 -21.74 -6.35 8.99
N HIS A 239 -20.97 -5.31 9.33
CA HIS A 239 -19.51 -5.33 9.33
C HIS A 239 -18.96 -5.66 10.72
N VAL A 240 -19.15 -6.91 11.15
CA VAL A 240 -18.76 -7.37 12.49
C VAL A 240 -17.55 -8.28 12.39
N LEU A 241 -16.53 -8.00 13.21
CA LEU A 241 -15.41 -8.89 13.46
C LEU A 241 -15.47 -9.37 14.92
N VAL A 242 -15.56 -10.69 15.10
CA VAL A 242 -15.47 -11.32 16.42
C VAL A 242 -14.26 -12.26 16.45
N VAL A 243 -13.45 -12.17 17.49
CA VAL A 243 -12.26 -12.98 17.69
C VAL A 243 -12.40 -13.72 19.01
N HIS A 244 -12.40 -15.04 18.97
CA HIS A 244 -12.37 -15.90 20.14
C HIS A 244 -10.96 -16.42 20.36
N VAL A 245 -10.47 -16.33 21.59
CA VAL A 245 -9.17 -16.87 22.00
C VAL A 245 -9.39 -17.89 23.11
N GLU A 246 -8.98 -19.14 22.86
CA GLU A 246 -9.09 -20.26 23.80
C GLU A 246 -7.88 -21.17 23.66
N LYS A 247 -7.15 -21.44 24.76
CA LYS A 247 -6.06 -22.45 24.81
C LYS A 247 -5.03 -22.33 23.67
N GLY A 248 -4.62 -21.11 23.31
CA GLY A 248 -3.66 -20.86 22.23
C GLY A 248 -4.24 -20.91 20.81
N CYS A 249 -5.53 -21.18 20.67
CA CYS A 249 -6.26 -21.13 19.41
C CYS A 249 -7.02 -19.82 19.29
N VAL A 250 -6.92 -19.17 18.12
CA VAL A 250 -7.68 -17.98 17.75
C VAL A 250 -8.66 -18.34 16.65
N ARG A 251 -9.93 -17.99 16.85
CA ARG A 251 -10.99 -18.13 15.85
C ARG A 251 -11.54 -16.75 15.50
N VAL A 252 -11.43 -16.38 14.24
CA VAL A 252 -11.91 -15.09 13.72
C VAL A 252 -13.17 -15.35 12.91
N THR A 253 -14.27 -14.74 13.33
CA THR A 253 -15.54 -14.72 12.59
C THR A 253 -15.69 -13.32 12.00
N TYR A 254 -15.80 -13.25 10.67
CA TYR A 254 -15.97 -12.00 9.95
C TYR A 254 -17.23 -12.05 9.09
N THR A 255 -18.07 -11.02 9.19
CA THR A 255 -19.23 -10.83 8.33
C THR A 255 -19.10 -9.58 7.45
N ASP A 256 -19.53 -9.68 6.20
CA ASP A 256 -19.52 -8.56 5.25
C ASP A 256 -20.63 -8.68 4.20
N VAL A 257 -21.18 -7.55 3.73
CA VAL A 257 -22.13 -7.53 2.61
C VAL A 257 -21.47 -7.71 1.24
N HIS A 258 -20.13 -7.64 1.18
CA HIS A 258 -19.35 -7.72 -0.05
C HIS A 258 -18.36 -8.88 -0.04
N ILE A 259 -18.66 -9.94 -0.78
CA ILE A 259 -17.79 -11.12 -0.92
C ILE A 259 -16.34 -10.79 -1.31
N GLN A 260 -16.13 -9.77 -2.15
CA GLN A 260 -14.78 -9.37 -2.58
C GLN A 260 -13.94 -8.75 -1.45
N ARG A 261 -14.57 -8.04 -0.50
CA ARG A 261 -13.89 -7.47 0.67
C ARG A 261 -13.56 -8.57 1.68
N LEU A 262 -14.45 -9.55 1.82
CA LEU A 262 -14.21 -10.76 2.60
C LEU A 262 -13.02 -11.55 2.08
N LEU A 263 -12.98 -11.86 0.78
CA LEU A 263 -11.84 -12.55 0.16
C LEU A 263 -10.55 -11.74 0.25
N PHE A 264 -10.64 -10.40 0.14
CA PHE A 264 -9.51 -9.52 0.36
C PHE A 264 -8.96 -9.67 1.79
N PHE A 265 -9.82 -9.63 2.81
CA PHE A 265 -9.42 -9.82 4.21
C PHE A 265 -8.70 -11.16 4.42
N GLN A 266 -9.26 -12.27 3.93
CA GLN A 266 -8.61 -13.58 4.00
C GLN A 266 -7.21 -13.57 3.37
N SER A 267 -7.05 -12.90 2.23
CA SER A 267 -5.77 -12.83 1.50
C SER A 267 -4.67 -12.08 2.25
N LEU A 268 -5.00 -11.26 3.25
CA LEU A 268 -4.01 -10.58 4.10
C LEU A 268 -3.29 -11.56 5.03
N PHE A 269 -3.86 -12.73 5.28
CA PHE A 269 -3.30 -13.76 6.16
C PHE A 269 -2.53 -14.85 5.41
N ALA A 270 -2.17 -14.65 4.13
CA ALA A 270 -1.51 -15.67 3.32
C ALA A 270 -0.18 -16.20 3.91
N HIS A 271 0.51 -15.39 4.73
CA HIS A 271 1.75 -15.77 5.43
C HIS A 271 1.50 -16.48 6.77
N TRP A 272 0.25 -16.52 7.23
CA TRP A 272 -0.16 -17.20 8.45
C TRP A 272 -0.89 -18.50 8.10
N ALA A 273 -0.65 -19.54 8.87
CA ALA A 273 -1.32 -20.84 8.71
C ALA A 273 -2.78 -20.79 9.23
N VAL A 274 -3.58 -19.85 8.73
CA VAL A 274 -5.00 -19.73 9.06
C VAL A 274 -5.81 -20.68 8.17
N SER A 275 -6.55 -21.58 8.80
CA SER A 275 -7.52 -22.43 8.11
C SER A 275 -8.85 -21.70 8.00
N TRP A 276 -9.27 -21.38 6.78
CA TRP A 276 -10.55 -20.71 6.50
C TRP A 276 -11.62 -21.73 6.11
N ASP A 277 -12.79 -21.63 6.73
CA ASP A 277 -13.98 -22.39 6.32
C ASP A 277 -14.59 -21.80 5.03
N ASP A 278 -15.37 -22.62 4.33
CA ASP A 278 -16.13 -22.19 3.15
C ASP A 278 -16.99 -20.96 3.46
N THR A 279 -16.89 -19.94 2.60
CA THR A 279 -17.65 -18.70 2.78
C THR A 279 -19.13 -18.96 2.52
N ARG A 280 -19.96 -18.70 3.53
CA ARG A 280 -21.42 -18.92 3.44
C ARG A 280 -22.13 -17.59 3.16
N SER A 281 -23.10 -17.61 2.26
CA SER A 281 -23.98 -16.47 1.99
C SER A 281 -25.32 -16.69 2.70
N ARG A 282 -25.80 -15.70 3.44
CA ARG A 282 -27.09 -15.71 4.14
C ARG A 282 -27.94 -14.55 3.66
N THR A 283 -29.20 -14.82 3.37
CA THR A 283 -30.19 -13.80 3.01
C THR A 283 -30.85 -13.23 4.26
N ASP A 284 -30.83 -11.91 4.42
CA ASP A 284 -31.48 -11.16 5.49
C ASP A 284 -32.09 -9.89 4.89
N ARG A 285 -33.43 -9.80 4.85
CA ARG A 285 -34.16 -8.78 4.09
C ARG A 285 -34.10 -7.38 4.69
N ASP A 286 -33.57 -7.24 5.91
CA ASP A 286 -33.46 -5.99 6.65
C ASP A 286 -32.07 -5.34 6.54
N MET A 287 -31.14 -5.99 5.83
CA MET A 287 -29.90 -5.36 5.37
C MET A 287 -30.10 -4.74 3.98
N ASP A 288 -29.43 -3.60 3.72
CA ASP A 288 -29.53 -2.81 2.47
C ASP A 288 -29.46 -3.63 1.16
N ASP A 289 -28.74 -4.77 1.14
CA ASP A 289 -28.57 -5.65 -0.03
C ASP A 289 -29.26 -7.02 0.09
N GLY A 290 -29.94 -7.31 1.19
CA GLY A 290 -30.66 -8.57 1.38
C GLY A 290 -29.79 -9.82 1.60
N VAL A 291 -28.46 -9.70 1.54
CA VAL A 291 -27.48 -10.82 1.64
C VAL A 291 -26.22 -10.36 2.40
N TYR A 292 -25.75 -11.17 3.34
CA TYR A 292 -24.40 -11.04 3.94
C TYR A 292 -23.61 -12.34 3.82
N HIS A 293 -22.29 -12.20 3.84
CA HIS A 293 -21.34 -13.30 3.77
C HIS A 293 -20.65 -13.46 5.12
N ILE A 294 -20.42 -14.70 5.53
CA ILE A 294 -19.70 -15.04 6.75
C ILE A 294 -18.52 -15.96 6.42
N SER A 295 -17.39 -15.70 7.07
CA SER A 295 -16.23 -16.59 7.04
C SER A 295 -15.61 -16.72 8.42
N THR A 296 -15.18 -17.93 8.72
CA THR A 296 -14.52 -18.29 9.97
C THR A 296 -13.10 -18.76 9.66
N GLY A 297 -12.11 -18.13 10.29
CA GLY A 297 -10.70 -18.51 10.20
C GLY A 297 -10.21 -19.04 11.54
N THR A 298 -9.44 -20.12 11.54
CA THR A 298 -8.82 -20.69 12.74
C THR A 298 -7.30 -20.68 12.63
N PHE A 299 -6.64 -20.13 13.65
CA PHE A 299 -5.18 -20.14 13.81
C PHE A 299 -4.82 -20.80 15.14
N THR A 300 -3.78 -21.65 15.16
CA THR A 300 -3.27 -22.27 16.40
C THR A 300 -1.83 -21.83 16.61
N ALA A 301 -1.57 -21.15 17.71
CA ALA A 301 -0.24 -20.69 18.06
C ALA A 301 0.59 -21.82 18.70
N ASN A 302 1.89 -21.84 18.41
CA ASN A 302 2.82 -22.81 19.01
C ASN A 302 3.25 -22.42 20.43
N ASN A 303 3.12 -21.14 20.79
CA ASN A 303 3.49 -20.58 22.08
C ASN A 303 2.76 -19.24 22.30
N GLU A 304 2.89 -18.66 23.50
CA GLU A 304 2.26 -17.38 23.84
C GLU A 304 2.77 -16.20 22.99
N ALA A 305 4.05 -16.18 22.63
CA ALA A 305 4.61 -15.14 21.77
C ALA A 305 3.96 -15.11 20.38
N GLY A 306 3.85 -16.27 19.72
CA GLY A 306 3.19 -16.41 18.42
C GLY A 306 1.69 -16.11 18.47
N LEU A 307 1.03 -16.34 19.61
CA LEU A 307 -0.35 -15.93 19.84
C LEU A 307 -0.47 -14.40 19.88
N SER A 308 0.40 -13.73 20.63
CA SER A 308 0.46 -12.27 20.69
C SER A 308 0.81 -11.64 19.34
N ASP A 309 1.78 -12.20 18.61
CA ASP A 309 2.18 -11.72 17.28
C ASP A 309 1.03 -11.83 16.28
N TYR A 310 0.28 -12.94 16.30
CA TYR A 310 -0.90 -13.11 15.45
C TYR A 310 -2.00 -12.10 15.79
N LEU A 311 -2.31 -11.90 17.07
CA LEU A 311 -3.31 -10.92 17.49
C LEU A 311 -2.91 -9.49 17.09
N CYS A 312 -1.64 -9.14 17.25
CA CYS A 312 -1.09 -7.86 16.78
C CYS A 312 -1.24 -7.73 15.27
N PHE A 313 -0.83 -8.74 14.50
CA PHE A 313 -0.97 -8.72 13.05
C PHE A 313 -2.44 -8.59 12.63
N LEU A 314 -3.36 -9.38 13.21
CA LEU A 314 -4.80 -9.32 12.97
C LEU A 314 -5.36 -7.90 13.19
N GLY A 315 -5.04 -7.28 14.34
CA GLY A 315 -5.45 -5.91 14.65
C GLY A 315 -4.95 -4.90 13.62
N SER A 316 -3.70 -5.05 13.15
CA SER A 316 -3.09 -4.14 12.17
C SER A 316 -3.72 -4.20 10.77
N ARG A 317 -4.49 -5.26 10.45
CA ARG A 317 -5.11 -5.39 9.12
C ARG A 317 -6.48 -4.71 9.03
N LEU A 318 -7.11 -4.38 10.16
CA LEU A 318 -8.52 -3.96 10.20
C LEU A 318 -8.77 -2.60 9.53
N VAL A 319 -7.82 -1.66 9.65
CA VAL A 319 -7.97 -0.34 9.03
C VAL A 319 -8.14 -0.39 7.51
N PHE A 320 -7.55 -1.40 6.85
CA PHE A 320 -7.60 -1.56 5.40
C PHE A 320 -8.96 -2.02 4.89
N LEU A 321 -9.89 -2.37 5.77
CA LEU A 321 -11.27 -2.68 5.42
C LEU A 321 -12.16 -1.43 5.37
N ILE A 322 -11.77 -0.36 6.07
CA ILE A 322 -12.51 0.90 6.12
C ILE A 322 -12.56 1.53 4.73
N ASP A 323 -13.76 1.81 4.22
CA ASP A 323 -13.98 2.41 2.90
C ASP A 323 -13.29 1.66 1.71
N TRP A 324 -12.89 0.39 1.93
CA TRP A 324 -12.19 -0.42 0.93
C TRP A 324 -12.98 -0.55 -0.37
N ASN A 325 -14.30 -0.72 -0.26
CA ASN A 325 -15.17 -0.88 -1.42
C ASN A 325 -15.27 0.41 -2.25
N ARG A 326 -15.20 1.58 -1.59
CA ARG A 326 -15.11 2.89 -2.23
C ARG A 326 -13.77 3.05 -2.94
N ALA A 327 -12.66 2.74 -2.26
CA ALA A 327 -11.32 2.76 -2.86
C ALA A 327 -11.25 1.85 -4.09
N ARG A 328 -11.75 0.61 -4.00
CA ARG A 328 -11.79 -0.34 -5.13
C ARG A 328 -12.60 0.19 -6.30
N LYS A 329 -13.79 0.75 -6.07
CA LYS A 329 -14.64 1.30 -7.15
C LYS A 329 -13.93 2.45 -7.88
N ARG A 330 -13.33 3.37 -7.13
CA ARG A 330 -12.57 4.50 -7.66
C ARG A 330 -11.32 4.05 -8.43
N LEU A 331 -10.56 3.11 -7.87
CA LEU A 331 -9.34 2.60 -8.49
C LEU A 331 -9.61 1.83 -9.80
N ARG A 332 -10.79 1.21 -9.92
CA ARG A 332 -11.23 0.57 -11.17
C ARG A 332 -11.45 1.55 -12.32
N LEU A 333 -11.56 2.86 -12.06
CA LEU A 333 -11.58 3.86 -13.12
C LEU A 333 -10.19 4.05 -13.74
N LEU A 334 -9.12 3.71 -13.00
CA LEU A 334 -7.73 3.93 -13.42
C LEU A 334 -7.01 2.64 -13.86
N LEU A 335 -7.32 1.49 -13.25
CA LEU A 335 -6.59 0.23 -13.44
C LEU A 335 -7.53 -0.98 -13.59
N PRO A 336 -7.18 -2.05 -14.33
CA PRO A 336 -7.98 -3.27 -14.44
C PRO A 336 -8.24 -3.94 -13.10
N LYS A 337 -9.31 -4.74 -13.05
CA LYS A 337 -9.82 -5.35 -11.81
C LYS A 337 -8.73 -6.07 -11.01
N LYS A 338 -7.86 -6.83 -11.67
CA LYS A 338 -6.81 -7.61 -11.01
C LYS A 338 -5.78 -6.69 -10.35
N GLU A 339 -5.39 -5.61 -11.01
CA GLU A 339 -4.40 -4.64 -10.56
C GLU A 339 -4.96 -3.72 -9.49
N SER A 340 -6.23 -3.33 -9.59
CA SER A 340 -6.89 -2.59 -8.51
C SER A 340 -6.83 -3.37 -7.19
N LEU A 341 -7.10 -4.68 -7.25
CA LEU A 341 -7.01 -5.54 -6.08
C LEU A 341 -5.56 -5.74 -5.63
N ALA A 342 -4.63 -5.89 -6.57
CA ALA A 342 -3.21 -6.04 -6.27
C ALA A 342 -2.62 -4.80 -5.57
N VAL A 343 -2.96 -3.59 -6.01
CA VAL A 343 -2.51 -2.33 -5.37
C VAL A 343 -3.09 -2.20 -3.96
N LEU A 344 -4.37 -2.50 -3.76
CA LEU A 344 -4.98 -2.47 -2.42
C LEU A 344 -4.35 -3.51 -1.49
N LYS A 345 -4.04 -4.71 -2.01
CA LYS A 345 -3.36 -5.75 -1.23
C LYS A 345 -1.94 -5.34 -0.87
N TRP A 346 -1.18 -4.88 -1.86
CA TRP A 346 0.17 -4.35 -1.65
C TRP A 346 0.18 -3.22 -0.61
N ALA A 347 -0.77 -2.29 -0.70
CA ALA A 347 -0.85 -1.18 0.25
C ALA A 347 -1.11 -1.69 1.68
N ALA A 348 -1.99 -2.67 1.86
CA ALA A 348 -2.23 -3.28 3.17
C ALA A 348 -1.03 -4.09 3.68
N ASP A 349 -0.32 -4.80 2.80
CA ASP A 349 0.88 -5.57 3.15
C ASP A 349 2.01 -4.63 3.62
N GLU A 350 2.17 -3.46 2.98
CA GLU A 350 3.20 -2.44 3.26
C GLU A 350 2.80 -1.41 4.33
N GLY A 351 1.59 -1.48 4.91
CA GLY A 351 1.15 -0.51 5.92
C GLY A 351 0.76 0.88 5.36
N ILE A 352 0.38 0.97 4.09
CA ILE A 352 0.06 2.22 3.38
C ILE A 352 -1.46 2.39 3.28
N GLY A 353 -2.01 3.41 3.95
CA GLY A 353 -3.45 3.63 4.05
C GLY A 353 -4.11 4.22 2.79
N HIS A 354 -4.96 3.45 2.11
CA HIS A 354 -5.72 3.91 0.93
C HIS A 354 -6.67 5.10 1.21
N MET A 355 -7.03 5.32 2.47
CA MET A 355 -7.81 6.50 2.88
C MET A 355 -7.08 7.81 2.60
N GLY A 356 -5.74 7.82 2.62
CA GLY A 356 -4.97 9.03 2.29
C GLY A 356 -5.21 9.46 0.85
N TRP A 357 -5.22 8.49 -0.07
CA TRP A 357 -5.56 8.73 -1.48
C TRP A 357 -7.03 9.14 -1.67
N LEU A 358 -7.97 8.51 -0.95
CA LEU A 358 -9.38 8.90 -1.02
C LEU A 358 -9.62 10.35 -0.57
N ARG A 359 -8.96 10.78 0.51
CA ARG A 359 -9.02 12.15 1.04
C ARG A 359 -8.39 13.16 0.10
N ALA A 360 -7.26 12.81 -0.53
CA ALA A 360 -6.55 13.67 -1.49
C ALA A 360 -7.25 13.83 -2.85
N GLY A 361 -8.50 13.36 -3.01
CA GLY A 361 -9.27 13.51 -4.24
C GLY A 361 -9.40 12.25 -5.09
N GLY A 362 -8.79 11.13 -4.72
CA GLY A 362 -8.93 9.82 -5.38
C GLY A 362 -8.52 9.82 -6.86
N GLU A 363 -9.36 9.27 -7.74
CA GLU A 363 -9.04 9.21 -9.17
C GLU A 363 -8.87 10.58 -9.82
N GLN A 364 -9.58 11.60 -9.34
CA GLN A 364 -9.53 12.94 -9.93
C GLN A 364 -8.12 13.52 -9.85
N LEU A 365 -7.42 13.29 -8.73
CA LEU A 365 -6.04 13.69 -8.52
C LEU A 365 -5.10 13.12 -9.60
N VAL A 366 -5.33 11.85 -9.98
CA VAL A 366 -4.54 11.18 -11.02
C VAL A 366 -4.92 11.67 -12.41
N VAL A 367 -6.21 11.86 -12.68
CA VAL A 367 -6.71 12.39 -13.95
C VAL A 367 -6.17 13.80 -14.21
N ASP A 368 -6.17 14.66 -13.19
CA ASP A 368 -5.65 16.03 -13.30
C ASP A 368 -4.13 16.05 -13.57
N ALA A 369 -3.38 15.16 -12.92
CA ALA A 369 -1.95 15.03 -13.15
C ALA A 369 -1.64 14.45 -14.55
N LEU A 370 -2.46 13.52 -15.04
CA LEU A 370 -2.35 12.95 -16.38
C LEU A 370 -2.64 13.99 -17.46
N ALA A 371 -3.67 14.82 -17.27
CA ALA A 371 -4.00 15.91 -18.18
C ALA A 371 -2.86 16.94 -18.32
N PHE A 372 -2.05 17.11 -17.28
CA PHE A 372 -0.85 17.95 -17.31
C PHE A 372 0.33 17.28 -18.03
N ALA A 373 0.59 16.00 -17.75
CA ALA A 373 1.78 15.30 -18.23
C ALA A 373 1.65 14.75 -19.66
N ALA A 374 0.44 14.42 -20.10
CA ALA A 374 0.21 13.82 -21.41
C ALA A 374 0.31 14.87 -22.53
N ARG A 375 1.20 14.66 -23.50
CA ARG A 375 1.33 15.52 -24.71
C ARG A 375 0.07 15.52 -25.59
N THR A 376 -0.73 14.47 -25.50
CA THR A 376 -2.02 14.34 -26.18
C THR A 376 -3.07 14.03 -25.13
N PRO A 377 -4.21 14.73 -25.09
CA PRO A 377 -5.26 14.46 -24.13
C PRO A 377 -5.69 12.99 -24.25
N PRO A 378 -5.75 12.23 -23.14
CA PRO A 378 -6.26 10.87 -23.16
C PRO A 378 -7.69 10.86 -23.71
N ALA A 379 -8.05 9.80 -24.45
CA ALA A 379 -9.41 9.64 -24.93
C ALA A 379 -10.39 9.63 -23.74
N PHE A 380 -11.61 10.12 -23.95
CA PHE A 380 -12.60 10.20 -22.87
C PHE A 380 -12.89 8.80 -22.30
N GLY A 381 -12.61 8.61 -21.01
CA GLY A 381 -12.74 7.31 -20.33
C GLY A 381 -11.55 6.36 -20.48
N ALA A 382 -10.45 6.81 -21.09
CA ALA A 382 -9.19 6.05 -21.11
C ALA A 382 -8.62 5.92 -19.70
N ARG A 383 -8.07 4.74 -19.43
CA ARG A 383 -7.50 4.36 -18.14
C ARG A 383 -6.01 4.63 -18.15
N LEU A 384 -5.40 4.54 -16.97
CA LEU A 384 -3.96 4.75 -16.84
C LEU A 384 -3.17 3.71 -17.64
N ASP A 385 -3.66 2.46 -17.67
CA ASP A 385 -3.05 1.36 -18.42
C ASP A 385 -3.31 1.39 -19.94
N ASP A 386 -4.17 2.30 -20.41
CA ASP A 386 -4.32 2.58 -21.85
C ASP A 386 -3.25 3.58 -22.33
N THR A 387 -2.66 4.34 -21.40
CA THR A 387 -1.73 5.45 -21.67
C THR A 387 -0.29 5.12 -21.28
N LEU A 388 -0.12 4.43 -20.14
CA LEU A 388 1.12 3.85 -19.66
C LEU A 388 1.04 2.33 -19.84
N ASP A 389 2.17 1.64 -19.98
CA ASP A 389 2.16 0.19 -19.86
C ASP A 389 1.69 -0.23 -18.46
N ARG A 390 1.12 -1.44 -18.39
CA ARG A 390 0.51 -1.99 -17.18
C ARG A 390 1.42 -1.96 -15.95
N SER A 391 2.72 -2.24 -16.12
CA SER A 391 3.71 -2.21 -15.03
C SER A 391 3.92 -0.78 -14.51
N ARG A 392 4.14 0.19 -15.41
CA ARG A 392 4.29 1.60 -15.03
C ARG A 392 3.01 2.16 -14.41
N ALA A 393 1.84 1.80 -14.93
CA ALA A 393 0.56 2.22 -14.35
C ALA A 393 0.39 1.72 -12.90
N MET A 394 0.80 0.47 -12.62
CA MET A 394 0.80 -0.07 -11.25
C MET A 394 1.82 0.65 -10.36
N ALA A 395 3.07 0.81 -10.81
CA ALA A 395 4.13 1.48 -10.05
C ALA A 395 3.76 2.93 -9.73
N PHE A 396 3.18 3.64 -10.69
CA PHE A 396 2.66 4.99 -10.49
C PHE A 396 1.57 5.02 -9.42
N MET A 397 0.58 4.11 -9.47
CA MET A 397 -0.45 4.08 -8.44
C MET A 397 0.08 3.71 -7.05
N GLN A 398 1.12 2.88 -6.97
CA GLN A 398 1.83 2.59 -5.72
C GLN A 398 2.51 3.84 -5.17
N PHE A 399 3.18 4.63 -6.02
CA PHE A 399 3.74 5.93 -5.66
C PHE A 399 2.66 6.88 -5.15
N VAL A 400 1.52 7.00 -5.85
CA VAL A 400 0.39 7.85 -5.45
C VAL A 400 -0.09 7.49 -4.04
N PHE A 401 -0.28 6.21 -3.75
CA PHE A 401 -0.73 5.76 -2.43
C PHE A 401 0.27 6.14 -1.34
N ARG A 402 1.57 5.88 -1.54
CA ARG A 402 2.63 6.28 -0.59
C ARG A 402 2.63 7.78 -0.34
N THR A 403 2.63 8.57 -1.41
CA THR A 403 2.68 10.04 -1.34
C THR A 403 1.46 10.59 -0.62
N CYS A 404 0.26 10.13 -0.95
CA CYS A 404 -0.97 10.59 -0.29
C CYS A 404 -1.03 10.15 1.18
N THR A 405 -0.63 8.92 1.51
CA THR A 405 -0.59 8.47 2.91
C THR A 405 0.40 9.30 3.72
N ARG A 406 1.64 9.48 3.24
CA ARG A 406 2.67 10.29 3.92
C ARG A 406 2.21 11.73 4.10
N ALA A 407 1.76 12.38 3.03
CA ALA A 407 1.34 13.77 3.09
C ALA A 407 0.20 14.00 4.08
N GLN A 408 -0.75 13.08 4.18
CA GLN A 408 -1.84 13.19 5.15
C GLN A 408 -1.38 12.92 6.59
N LEU A 409 -0.43 12.00 6.82
CA LEU A 409 0.14 11.76 8.15
C LEU A 409 1.01 12.92 8.63
N GLU A 410 1.75 13.56 7.72
CA GLU A 410 2.64 14.69 8.00
C GLU A 410 1.94 16.06 7.92
N ASN A 411 0.64 16.08 7.55
CA ASN A 411 -0.14 17.29 7.30
C ASN A 411 0.49 18.24 6.26
N LEU A 412 1.06 17.68 5.19
CA LEU A 412 1.59 18.45 4.07
C LEU A 412 0.47 19.09 3.23
N PRO A 413 0.72 20.24 2.60
CA PRO A 413 -0.24 20.88 1.69
C PRO A 413 -0.62 19.99 0.50
N GLU A 414 -1.87 20.07 0.05
CA GLU A 414 -2.33 19.30 -1.12
C GLU A 414 -1.58 19.64 -2.41
N GLU A 415 -1.02 20.85 -2.52
CA GLU A 415 -0.24 21.29 -3.67
C GLU A 415 1.04 20.44 -3.85
N GLU A 416 1.70 20.06 -2.75
CA GLU A 416 2.88 19.19 -2.81
C GLU A 416 2.55 17.81 -3.36
N ILE A 417 1.37 17.27 -3.03
CA ILE A 417 0.90 16.00 -3.59
C ILE A 417 0.72 16.13 -5.11
N ARG A 418 0.06 17.21 -5.56
CA ARG A 418 -0.22 17.43 -6.99
C ARG A 418 1.08 17.58 -7.78
N ASP A 419 2.04 18.35 -7.27
CA ASP A 419 3.30 18.57 -7.96
C ASP A 419 4.18 17.31 -7.99
N ALA A 420 4.25 16.56 -6.89
CA ALA A 420 4.94 15.26 -6.86
C ALA A 420 4.35 14.28 -7.87
N LEU A 421 3.02 14.21 -7.99
CA LEU A 421 2.34 13.34 -8.96
C LEU A 421 2.60 13.75 -10.42
N ARG A 422 2.64 15.06 -10.70
CA ARG A 422 2.97 15.58 -12.04
C ARG A 422 4.40 15.21 -12.44
N VAL A 423 5.36 15.40 -11.54
CA VAL A 423 6.76 15.05 -11.77
C VAL A 423 6.92 13.54 -12.02
N GLU A 424 6.26 12.72 -11.20
CA GLU A 424 6.32 11.26 -11.36
C GLU A 424 5.69 10.82 -12.70
N LEU A 425 4.56 11.40 -13.11
CA LEU A 425 3.97 11.08 -14.42
C LEU A 425 4.87 11.50 -15.58
N LEU A 426 5.49 12.68 -15.52
CA LEU A 426 6.46 13.09 -16.54
C LEU A 426 7.59 12.06 -16.68
N THR A 427 8.05 11.50 -15.56
CA THR A 427 9.03 10.41 -15.54
C THR A 427 8.48 9.14 -16.18
N CYS A 428 7.24 8.75 -15.85
CA CYS A 428 6.57 7.58 -16.43
C CYS A 428 6.42 7.66 -17.96
N PHE A 429 6.23 8.86 -18.51
CA PHE A 429 6.12 9.12 -19.95
C PHE A 429 7.46 9.17 -20.69
N ARG A 430 8.60 9.26 -19.99
CA ARG A 430 9.92 9.19 -20.65
C ARG A 430 10.20 7.75 -21.10
N SER A 431 10.67 7.59 -22.33
CA SER A 431 11.20 6.30 -22.79
C SER A 431 12.55 6.04 -22.10
N THR A 432 12.95 4.77 -21.96
CA THR A 432 14.27 4.41 -21.42
C THR A 432 15.40 5.08 -22.20
N ARG A 433 15.24 5.20 -23.52
CA ARG A 433 16.15 5.97 -24.38
C ARG A 433 16.26 7.43 -23.93
N GLN A 434 15.13 8.09 -23.65
CA GLN A 434 15.14 9.48 -23.21
C GLN A 434 15.83 9.64 -21.86
N GLN A 435 15.61 8.70 -20.92
CA GLN A 435 16.27 8.69 -19.62
C GLN A 435 17.79 8.49 -19.75
N LEU A 436 18.24 7.59 -20.63
CA LEU A 436 19.67 7.40 -20.88
C LEU A 436 20.33 8.61 -21.55
N ILE A 437 19.62 9.33 -22.43
CA ILE A 437 20.13 10.60 -22.98
C ILE A 437 20.24 11.66 -21.88
N ASP A 438 19.29 11.72 -20.94
CA ASP A 438 19.36 12.65 -19.81
C ASP A 438 20.62 12.38 -18.96
N VAL A 439 20.92 11.10 -18.67
CA VAL A 439 22.14 10.70 -17.94
C VAL A 439 23.40 11.07 -18.74
N ALA A 440 23.42 10.83 -20.05
CA ALA A 440 24.56 11.21 -20.90
C ALA A 440 24.78 12.75 -20.95
N ALA A 441 23.70 13.53 -20.94
CA ALA A 441 23.78 14.99 -20.95
C ALA A 441 24.32 15.53 -19.61
N GLU A 442 23.90 14.93 -18.49
CA GLU A 442 24.42 15.27 -17.16
C GLU A 442 25.91 14.91 -17.03
N HIS A 443 26.31 13.76 -17.55
CA HIS A 443 27.72 13.35 -17.63
C HIS A 443 28.56 14.34 -18.46
N ALA A 444 28.10 14.71 -19.66
CA ALA A 444 28.76 15.71 -20.50
C ALA A 444 28.87 17.09 -19.81
N ALA A 445 27.89 17.46 -18.97
CA ALA A 445 27.96 18.70 -18.19
C ALA A 445 29.08 18.66 -17.14
N LEU A 446 29.32 17.53 -16.49
CA LEU A 446 30.47 17.35 -15.59
C LEU A 446 31.80 17.51 -16.33
N ALA A 447 31.93 16.94 -17.54
CA ALA A 447 33.12 17.12 -18.37
C ALA A 447 33.37 18.61 -18.72
N ILE A 448 32.32 19.38 -19.05
CA ILE A 448 32.43 20.84 -19.28
C ILE A 448 32.96 21.55 -18.04
N GLU A 449 32.42 21.22 -16.87
CA GLU A 449 32.79 21.85 -15.61
C GLU A 449 34.26 21.56 -15.22
N ILE A 450 34.74 20.33 -15.38
CA ILE A 450 36.15 19.96 -15.13
C ILE A 450 37.07 20.69 -16.12
N ALA A 451 36.77 20.62 -17.43
CA ALA A 451 37.56 21.29 -18.46
C ALA A 451 37.59 22.81 -18.29
N ALA A 452 36.48 23.43 -17.87
CA ALA A 452 36.41 24.86 -17.63
C ALA A 452 37.27 25.25 -16.42
N GLY A 453 37.20 24.45 -15.35
CA GLY A 453 38.06 24.63 -14.17
C GLY A 453 39.55 24.58 -14.51
N LEU A 454 39.96 23.62 -15.35
CA LEU A 454 41.33 23.52 -15.89
C LEU A 454 41.76 24.76 -16.67
N ARG A 455 40.95 25.17 -17.66
CA ARG A 455 41.20 26.36 -18.48
C ARG A 455 41.33 27.61 -17.62
N ASP A 456 40.40 27.80 -16.67
CA ASP A 456 40.36 28.98 -15.83
C ASP A 456 41.57 29.02 -14.87
N CYS A 457 42.02 27.88 -14.36
CA CYS A 457 43.26 27.77 -13.59
C CYS A 457 44.51 28.10 -14.42
N LEU A 458 44.58 27.63 -15.67
CA LEU A 458 45.67 27.95 -16.60
C LEU A 458 45.72 29.45 -16.94
N LEU A 459 44.57 30.10 -17.11
CA LEU A 459 44.49 31.55 -17.31
C LEU A 459 44.90 32.34 -16.05
N GLY A 460 44.56 31.82 -14.87
CA GLY A 460 44.87 32.44 -13.57
C GLY A 460 46.26 32.12 -13.02
N LEU A 461 47.07 31.33 -13.72
CA LEU A 461 48.29 30.70 -13.19
C LEU A 461 49.41 31.69 -12.80
N LEU A 462 49.36 32.91 -13.34
CA LEU A 462 50.28 34.01 -13.00
C LEU A 462 49.79 34.88 -11.82
N GLY A 463 48.60 34.59 -11.29
CA GLY A 463 47.95 35.35 -10.23
C GLY A 463 48.44 35.00 -8.83
N PRO A 464 48.23 35.90 -7.84
CA PRO A 464 48.70 35.70 -6.46
C PRO A 464 48.02 34.52 -5.74
N GLU A 465 46.87 34.06 -6.22
CA GLU A 465 46.06 32.97 -5.64
C GLU A 465 46.14 31.66 -6.44
N ALA A 466 47.02 31.58 -7.46
CA ALA A 466 47.06 30.47 -8.42
C ALA A 466 47.16 29.09 -7.76
N GLY A 467 48.06 28.93 -6.78
CA GLY A 467 48.25 27.64 -6.08
C GLY A 467 47.02 27.17 -5.30
N GLU A 468 46.29 28.08 -4.65
CA GLU A 468 45.07 27.73 -3.91
C GLU A 468 43.93 27.38 -4.87
N GLN A 469 43.80 28.14 -5.97
CA GLN A 469 42.78 27.91 -7.00
C GLN A 469 42.97 26.56 -7.69
N VAL A 470 44.21 26.22 -8.07
CA VAL A 470 44.57 24.92 -8.66
C VAL A 470 44.26 23.76 -7.70
N THR A 471 44.65 23.88 -6.43
CA THR A 471 44.39 22.84 -5.42
C THR A 471 42.90 22.61 -5.22
N ARG A 472 42.11 23.70 -5.17
CA ARG A 472 40.65 23.63 -5.05
C ARG A 472 40.02 23.02 -6.29
N ASN A 473 40.54 23.33 -7.47
CA ASN A 473 40.05 22.78 -8.73
C ASN A 473 40.28 21.26 -8.81
N ALA A 474 41.47 20.77 -8.46
CA ALA A 474 41.75 19.33 -8.42
C ALA A 474 40.80 18.59 -7.46
N GLY A 475 40.51 19.15 -6.28
CA GLY A 475 39.53 18.57 -5.35
C GLY A 475 38.09 18.55 -5.90
N ARG A 476 37.71 19.57 -6.68
CA ARG A 476 36.40 19.60 -7.37
C ARG A 476 36.34 18.59 -8.51
N ALA A 477 37.39 18.50 -9.32
CA ALA A 477 37.48 17.56 -10.43
C ALA A 477 37.29 16.12 -9.95
N ARG A 478 37.99 15.72 -8.89
CA ARG A 478 37.83 14.42 -8.25
C ARG A 478 36.43 14.16 -7.70
N HIS A 479 35.78 15.18 -7.15
CA HIS A 479 34.40 15.03 -6.68
C HIS A 479 33.43 14.79 -7.85
N TRP A 480 33.64 15.49 -8.97
CA TRP A 480 32.83 15.36 -10.17
C TRP A 480 33.09 14.04 -10.92
N GLU A 481 34.32 13.51 -10.91
CA GLU A 481 34.61 12.14 -11.39
C GLU A 481 33.81 11.09 -10.61
N HIS A 482 33.79 11.16 -9.28
CA HIS A 482 32.95 10.26 -8.47
C HIS A 482 31.44 10.41 -8.77
N GLN A 483 30.97 11.61 -9.11
CA GLN A 483 29.58 11.81 -9.53
C GLN A 483 29.31 11.22 -10.93
N ALA A 484 30.29 11.25 -11.83
CA ALA A 484 30.20 10.62 -13.14
C ALA A 484 30.10 9.09 -13.04
N ASP A 485 30.90 8.48 -12.17
CA ASP A 485 30.84 7.07 -11.81
C ASP A 485 29.43 6.63 -11.37
N ASP A 486 28.78 7.45 -10.52
CA ASP A 486 27.41 7.20 -10.06
C ASP A 486 26.40 7.24 -11.22
N LEU A 487 26.59 8.14 -12.19
CA LEU A 487 25.76 8.24 -13.40
C LEU A 487 25.95 7.02 -14.32
N VAL A 488 27.17 6.50 -14.45
CA VAL A 488 27.44 5.24 -15.19
C VAL A 488 26.71 4.07 -14.54
N ASN A 489 26.73 3.98 -13.21
CA ASN A 489 26.01 2.94 -12.48
C ASN A 489 24.48 3.06 -12.66
N LEU A 490 23.95 4.28 -12.64
CA LEU A 490 22.54 4.55 -12.94
C LEU A 490 22.17 4.11 -14.36
N ALA A 491 23.01 4.40 -15.36
CA ALA A 491 22.78 3.95 -16.74
C ALA A 491 22.72 2.42 -16.84
N ARG A 492 23.64 1.70 -16.18
CA ARG A 492 23.65 0.23 -16.11
C ARG A 492 22.40 -0.34 -15.43
N GLU A 493 21.85 0.35 -14.43
CA GLU A 493 20.58 -0.05 -13.80
C GLU A 493 19.39 0.13 -14.74
N LEU A 494 19.29 1.27 -15.43
CA LEU A 494 18.24 1.56 -16.41
C LEU A 494 18.26 0.55 -17.58
N GLN A 495 19.44 0.11 -18.00
CA GLN A 495 19.63 -0.96 -18.98
C GLN A 495 19.10 -2.30 -18.48
N ARG A 496 19.49 -2.72 -17.27
CA ARG A 496 19.08 -4.01 -16.67
C ARG A 496 17.57 -4.14 -16.51
N GLN A 497 16.88 -3.03 -16.30
CA GLN A 497 15.43 -3.00 -16.14
C GLN A 497 14.65 -3.15 -17.46
N ASN A 498 15.29 -3.07 -18.63
CA ASN A 498 14.61 -3.15 -19.94
C ASN A 498 15.32 -4.08 -20.94
N THR A 499 14.60 -5.07 -21.48
CA THR A 499 15.12 -6.13 -22.37
C THR A 499 15.31 -5.73 -23.85
N GLY A 500 15.53 -4.44 -24.17
CA GLY A 500 15.77 -4.04 -25.56
C GLY A 500 16.24 -2.59 -25.78
N HIS A 501 17.12 -2.42 -26.78
CA HIS A 501 17.62 -1.17 -27.41
C HIS A 501 18.32 -0.12 -26.53
N GLY A 502 18.46 -0.33 -25.21
CA GLY A 502 19.20 0.57 -24.29
C GLY A 502 20.73 0.41 -24.31
N ASP A 503 21.25 -0.51 -25.13
CA ASP A 503 22.67 -0.91 -25.12
C ASP A 503 23.61 0.22 -25.55
N PHE A 504 23.28 0.89 -26.66
CA PHE A 504 24.14 1.92 -27.24
C PHE A 504 24.41 3.09 -26.30
N TYR A 505 23.37 3.69 -25.70
CA TYR A 505 23.55 4.86 -24.85
C TYR A 505 24.28 4.52 -23.54
N CYS A 506 24.17 3.28 -23.05
CA CYS A 506 24.99 2.84 -21.92
C CYS A 506 26.46 2.75 -22.31
N THR A 507 26.77 2.10 -23.44
CA THR A 507 28.15 2.06 -23.97
C THR A 507 28.70 3.45 -24.29
N LEU A 508 27.86 4.36 -24.77
CA LEU A 508 28.25 5.76 -25.02
C LEU A 508 28.61 6.49 -23.73
N ILE A 509 27.84 6.30 -22.65
CA ILE A 509 28.13 6.89 -21.33
C ILE A 509 29.41 6.28 -20.76
N GLU A 510 29.60 4.96 -20.87
CA GLU A 510 30.82 4.28 -20.44
C GLU A 510 32.06 4.81 -21.19
N GLY A 511 31.97 5.03 -22.51
CA GLY A 511 33.06 5.63 -23.28
C GLY A 511 33.24 7.14 -23.05
N ALA A 512 32.19 7.85 -22.62
CA ALA A 512 32.31 9.25 -22.22
C ALA A 512 33.04 9.39 -20.87
N ASP A 513 32.97 8.37 -20.02
CA ASP A 513 33.61 8.35 -18.70
C ASP A 513 35.13 8.45 -18.79
N ASP A 514 35.74 7.79 -19.78
CA ASP A 514 37.18 7.90 -20.08
C ASP A 514 37.61 9.37 -20.32
N VAL A 515 36.71 10.24 -20.82
CA VAL A 515 36.99 11.68 -20.97
C VAL A 515 37.12 12.36 -19.61
N ILE A 516 36.22 12.04 -18.68
CA ILE A 516 36.22 12.62 -17.34
C ILE A 516 37.47 12.19 -16.57
N ASP A 517 37.88 10.92 -16.72
CA ASP A 517 39.13 10.42 -16.14
C ASP A 517 40.35 11.19 -16.64
N GLU A 518 40.48 11.39 -17.95
CA GLU A 518 41.58 12.16 -18.52
C GLU A 518 41.55 13.63 -18.09
N LEU A 519 40.37 14.24 -17.97
CA LEU A 519 40.23 15.62 -17.47
C LEU A 519 40.54 15.74 -15.97
N GLU A 520 40.15 14.77 -15.15
CA GLU A 520 40.49 14.72 -13.72
C GLU A 520 42.01 14.56 -13.55
N GLU A 521 42.61 13.64 -14.30
CA GLU A 521 44.04 13.39 -14.26
C GLU A 521 44.83 14.61 -14.75
N ALA A 522 44.33 15.35 -15.75
CA ALA A 522 44.89 16.64 -16.15
C ALA A 522 44.84 17.67 -15.01
N ALA A 523 43.76 17.70 -14.22
CA ALA A 523 43.60 18.61 -13.09
C ALA A 523 44.52 18.24 -11.92
N PHE A 524 44.73 16.94 -11.69
CA PHE A 524 45.73 16.45 -10.77
C PHE A 524 47.14 16.88 -11.19
N HIS A 525 47.54 16.66 -12.44
CA HIS A 525 48.83 17.07 -12.96
C HIS A 525 49.04 18.59 -12.90
N LEU A 526 47.99 19.38 -13.12
CA LEU A 526 48.04 20.84 -12.91
C LEU A 526 48.39 21.20 -11.46
N GLY A 527 47.89 20.43 -10.49
CA GLY A 527 48.24 20.55 -9.07
C GLY A 527 49.70 20.25 -8.73
N LEU A 528 50.43 19.61 -9.64
CA LEU A 528 51.85 19.31 -9.49
C LEU A 528 52.76 20.36 -10.14
N PHE A 529 52.19 21.45 -10.70
CA PHE A 529 52.98 22.47 -11.37
C PHE A 529 53.95 23.17 -10.40
N PRO A 530 55.14 23.55 -10.88
CA PRO A 530 56.11 24.28 -10.08
C PRO A 530 55.56 25.65 -9.65
N PRO A 531 56.04 26.22 -8.52
CA PRO A 531 55.65 27.57 -8.07
C PRO A 531 56.03 28.67 -9.06
N ALA A 532 57.08 28.45 -9.85
CA ALA A 532 57.44 29.31 -10.97
C ALA A 532 56.71 28.81 -12.22
N PRO A 533 55.90 29.64 -12.89
CA PRO A 533 55.11 29.22 -14.03
C PRO A 533 56.02 28.76 -15.19
N PRO A 534 55.58 27.78 -16.00
CA PRO A 534 56.33 27.34 -17.17
C PRO A 534 56.44 28.46 -18.21
N GLY A 535 57.37 28.31 -19.16
CA GLY A 535 57.58 29.30 -20.22
C GLY A 535 56.29 29.64 -20.98
N ALA A 536 56.15 30.89 -21.42
CA ALA A 536 54.96 31.38 -22.10
C ALA A 536 54.48 30.49 -23.28
N PRO A 537 55.36 29.93 -24.14
CA PRO A 537 54.94 29.03 -25.22
C PRO A 537 54.26 27.73 -24.74
N LEU A 538 54.67 27.20 -23.58
CA LEU A 538 54.06 26.02 -22.97
C LEU A 538 52.68 26.34 -22.40
N LEU A 539 52.56 27.48 -21.69
CA LEU A 539 51.29 27.96 -21.15
C LEU A 539 50.27 28.29 -22.25
N GLU A 540 50.70 28.93 -23.33
CA GLU A 540 49.83 29.22 -24.47
C GLU A 540 49.29 27.93 -25.11
N SER A 541 50.13 26.92 -25.26
CA SER A 541 49.72 25.62 -25.82
C SER A 541 48.77 24.87 -24.87
N LEU A 542 49.07 24.84 -23.57
CA LEU A 542 48.18 24.26 -22.54
C LEU A 542 46.83 24.99 -22.47
N GLY A 543 46.84 26.32 -22.49
CA GLY A 543 45.62 27.14 -22.51
C GLY A 543 44.77 26.88 -23.75
N THR A 544 45.43 26.68 -24.91
CA THR A 544 44.75 26.30 -26.15
C THR A 544 44.12 24.91 -26.04
N LEU A 545 44.85 23.92 -25.54
CA LEU A 545 44.34 22.55 -25.32
C LEU A 545 43.14 22.55 -24.37
N ALA A 546 43.22 23.24 -23.23
CA ALA A 546 42.12 23.32 -22.27
C ALA A 546 40.90 24.05 -22.85
N ALA A 547 41.10 25.12 -23.63
CA ALA A 547 40.00 25.81 -24.30
C ALA A 547 39.30 24.91 -25.34
N LEU A 548 40.07 24.11 -26.08
CA LEU A 548 39.54 23.14 -27.05
C LEU A 548 38.80 21.98 -26.36
N ALA A 549 39.29 21.50 -25.21
CA ALA A 549 38.58 20.50 -24.41
C ALA A 549 37.21 21.02 -23.93
N VAL A 550 37.14 22.27 -23.42
CA VAL A 550 35.87 22.90 -23.04
C VAL A 550 34.93 23.01 -24.24
N SER A 551 35.43 23.53 -25.37
CA SER A 551 34.63 23.68 -26.58
C SER A 551 34.09 22.33 -27.05
N SER A 552 34.92 21.29 -27.04
CA SER A 552 34.54 19.95 -27.48
C SER A 552 33.47 19.33 -26.57
N ALA A 553 33.61 19.47 -25.25
CA ALA A 553 32.60 18.99 -24.29
C ALA A 553 31.26 19.74 -24.44
N GLN A 554 31.29 21.05 -24.69
CA GLN A 554 30.09 21.85 -24.97
C GLN A 554 29.39 21.43 -26.26
N GLU A 555 30.14 21.21 -27.34
CA GLU A 555 29.58 20.71 -28.59
C GLU A 555 29.06 19.28 -28.46
N PHE A 556 29.69 18.44 -27.63
CA PHE A 556 29.19 17.10 -27.35
C PHE A 556 27.84 17.12 -26.62
N LEU A 557 27.68 17.99 -25.62
CA LEU A 557 26.38 18.21 -24.96
C LEU A 557 25.32 18.71 -25.95
N LYS A 558 25.66 19.66 -26.83
CA LYS A 558 24.75 20.12 -27.89
C LYS A 558 24.33 18.96 -28.81
N ALA A 559 25.28 18.13 -29.23
CA ALA A 559 25.00 16.96 -30.06
C ALA A 559 24.05 15.97 -29.35
N LEU A 560 24.22 15.71 -28.05
CA LEU A 560 23.31 14.88 -27.26
C LEU A 560 21.89 15.48 -27.19
N GLU A 561 21.77 16.78 -26.95
CA GLU A 561 20.47 17.47 -26.89
C GLU A 561 19.76 17.49 -28.25
N CYS A 562 20.47 17.77 -29.34
CA CYS A 562 19.91 17.70 -30.69
C CYS A 562 19.47 16.26 -31.03
N ALA A 563 20.24 15.25 -30.61
CA ALA A 563 19.89 13.84 -30.85
C ALA A 563 18.57 13.39 -30.19
N ARG A 564 18.06 14.13 -29.17
CA ARG A 564 16.74 13.87 -28.55
C ARG A 564 15.57 14.13 -29.51
N GLY A 565 15.75 15.10 -30.42
CA GLY A 565 14.72 15.57 -31.36
C GLY A 565 14.67 14.76 -32.65
N ILE A 566 15.77 14.10 -33.03
CA ILE A 566 15.93 13.46 -34.34
C ILE A 566 15.08 12.19 -34.45
N ARG A 567 14.20 12.18 -35.46
CA ARG A 567 13.28 11.08 -35.79
C ARG A 567 13.15 10.94 -37.30
N PRO A 568 12.79 9.74 -37.81
CA PRO A 568 12.42 9.57 -39.22
C PRO A 568 11.29 10.54 -39.60
N GLY A 569 11.52 11.36 -40.65
CA GLY A 569 10.56 12.38 -41.11
C GLY A 569 10.43 13.64 -40.22
N GLY A 570 11.30 13.81 -39.22
CA GLY A 570 11.36 15.00 -38.36
C GLY A 570 11.92 16.26 -39.05
N PRO A 571 11.91 17.41 -38.37
CA PRO A 571 12.46 18.66 -38.90
C PRO A 571 13.96 18.51 -39.22
N ARG A 572 14.38 19.05 -40.37
CA ARG A 572 15.78 18.95 -40.84
C ARG A 572 16.76 19.78 -40.01
N GLU A 573 16.26 20.75 -39.25
CA GLU A 573 17.05 21.66 -38.43
C GLU A 573 17.78 20.91 -37.31
N ASP A 574 17.09 20.04 -36.55
CA ASP A 574 17.71 19.25 -35.47
C ASP A 574 18.85 18.34 -35.96
N LEU A 575 18.72 17.75 -37.16
CA LEU A 575 19.76 16.93 -37.77
C LEU A 575 20.94 17.78 -38.27
N GLN A 576 20.67 18.99 -38.76
CA GLN A 576 21.72 19.90 -39.21
C GLN A 576 22.53 20.41 -38.03
N ASP A 577 21.87 20.88 -36.96
CA ASP A 577 22.52 21.36 -35.74
C ASP A 577 23.34 20.25 -35.07
N PHE A 578 22.82 19.02 -35.07
CA PHE A 578 23.56 17.85 -34.63
C PHE A 578 24.86 17.63 -35.42
N LEU A 579 24.78 17.62 -36.75
CA LEU A 579 25.97 17.41 -37.60
C LEU A 579 26.97 18.57 -37.49
N GLU A 580 26.49 19.81 -37.32
CA GLU A 580 27.34 20.98 -37.09
C GLU A 580 28.14 20.85 -35.79
N ALA A 581 27.49 20.43 -34.69
CA ALA A 581 28.18 20.16 -33.43
C ALA A 581 29.28 19.08 -33.58
N ILE A 582 28.99 17.98 -34.28
CA ILE A 582 29.99 16.93 -34.56
C ILE A 582 31.17 17.49 -35.38
N HIS A 583 30.92 18.32 -36.38
CA HIS A 583 31.99 18.94 -37.18
C HIS A 583 32.85 19.91 -36.35
N HIS A 584 32.26 20.62 -35.38
CA HIS A 584 33.02 21.46 -34.46
C HIS A 584 33.96 20.64 -33.57
N ILE A 585 33.51 19.48 -33.06
CA ILE A 585 34.37 18.55 -32.30
C ILE A 585 35.52 18.04 -33.19
N MET A 586 35.26 17.64 -34.44
CA MET A 586 36.30 17.24 -35.40
C MET A 586 37.29 18.36 -35.73
N ALA A 587 36.85 19.62 -35.70
CA ALA A 587 37.74 20.76 -35.90
C ALA A 587 38.58 21.05 -34.65
N ALA A 588 38.02 20.86 -33.46
CA ALA A 588 38.69 21.06 -32.19
C ALA A 588 39.76 19.99 -31.93
N GLU A 589 39.49 18.72 -32.21
CA GLU A 589 40.48 17.63 -32.10
C GLU A 589 41.70 17.90 -32.98
N ARG A 590 41.52 18.23 -34.27
CA ARG A 590 42.63 18.58 -35.17
C ARG A 590 43.47 19.76 -34.68
N GLN A 591 42.83 20.75 -34.06
CA GLN A 591 43.52 21.89 -33.45
C GLN A 591 44.25 21.48 -32.17
N ALA A 592 43.69 20.56 -31.37
CA ALA A 592 44.33 20.04 -30.17
C ALA A 592 45.59 19.24 -30.55
N ASP A 593 45.50 18.46 -31.62
CA ASP A 593 46.59 17.68 -32.19
C ASP A 593 47.76 18.59 -32.65
N GLU A 594 47.44 19.72 -33.29
CA GLU A 594 48.43 20.74 -33.67
C GLU A 594 49.00 21.48 -32.44
N ALA A 595 48.17 21.84 -31.47
CA ALA A 595 48.57 22.50 -30.23
C ALA A 595 49.48 21.60 -29.39
N HIS A 596 49.21 20.30 -29.31
CA HIS A 596 50.02 19.33 -28.61
C HIS A 596 51.38 19.13 -29.29
N ARG A 597 51.44 19.12 -30.63
CA ARG A 597 52.71 19.14 -31.37
C ARG A 597 53.48 20.43 -31.13
N GLY A 598 52.78 21.57 -31.06
CA GLY A 598 53.35 22.86 -30.67
C GLY A 598 53.97 22.81 -29.27
N PHE A 599 53.23 22.28 -28.30
CA PHE A 599 53.67 22.05 -26.93
C PHE A 599 54.93 21.18 -26.89
N LYS A 600 54.96 20.03 -27.58
CA LYS A 600 56.15 19.15 -27.63
C LYS A 600 57.39 19.86 -28.19
N ARG A 601 57.23 20.71 -29.21
CA ARG A 601 58.37 21.52 -29.74
C ARG A 601 58.86 22.54 -28.71
N ALA A 602 57.93 23.22 -28.03
CA ALA A 602 58.27 24.16 -26.97
C ALA A 602 58.96 23.46 -25.79
N LEU A 603 58.50 22.26 -25.42
CA LEU A 603 59.03 21.45 -24.34
C LEU A 603 60.50 21.06 -24.57
N ILE A 604 60.84 20.65 -25.80
CA ILE A 604 62.23 20.30 -26.18
C ILE A 604 63.13 21.53 -26.27
N ALA A 605 62.57 22.70 -26.59
CA ALA A 605 63.31 23.96 -26.64
C ALA A 605 63.50 24.60 -25.25
N ASP A 606 62.75 24.15 -24.25
CA ASP A 606 62.83 24.64 -22.87
C ASP A 606 64.12 24.16 -22.18
N THR A 607 64.60 24.94 -21.22
CA THR A 607 65.86 24.67 -20.49
C THR A 607 65.63 24.42 -18.99
N GLY A 608 64.37 24.29 -18.57
CA GLY A 608 63.95 24.00 -17.20
C GLY A 608 64.28 22.59 -16.71
N ASP A 609 64.04 22.34 -15.41
CA ASP A 609 64.20 21.02 -14.81
C ASP A 609 63.16 20.05 -15.39
N PHE A 610 63.60 18.87 -15.82
CA PHE A 610 62.73 17.81 -16.33
C PHE A 610 61.61 17.45 -15.35
N ARG A 611 61.87 17.51 -14.04
CA ARG A 611 60.84 17.24 -13.01
C ARG A 611 59.69 18.23 -13.07
N ASP A 612 59.99 19.49 -13.30
CA ASP A 612 59.00 20.57 -13.38
C ASP A 612 58.23 20.51 -14.72
N LEU A 613 58.92 20.08 -15.78
CA LEU A 613 58.35 19.91 -17.12
C LEU A 613 57.51 18.63 -17.28
N TYR A 614 57.73 17.60 -16.46
CA TYR A 614 56.98 16.35 -16.49
C TYR A 614 55.49 16.56 -16.23
N ALA A 615 55.14 17.30 -15.17
CA ALA A 615 53.75 17.59 -14.84
C ALA A 615 53.04 18.38 -15.97
N CYS A 616 53.76 19.31 -16.60
CA CYS A 616 53.26 20.05 -17.76
C CYS A 616 53.01 19.13 -18.96
N ALA A 617 53.92 18.17 -19.20
CA ALA A 617 53.82 17.23 -20.32
C ALA A 617 52.67 16.24 -20.15
N GLU A 618 52.48 15.69 -18.95
CA GLU A 618 51.34 14.81 -18.68
C GLU A 618 50.02 15.59 -18.74
N CYS A 619 49.94 16.78 -18.16
CA CYS A 619 48.76 17.64 -18.28
C CYS A 619 48.38 17.92 -19.75
N ALA A 620 49.37 18.22 -20.60
CA ALA A 620 49.14 18.41 -22.04
C ALA A 620 48.68 17.13 -22.74
N ARG A 621 49.24 15.97 -22.37
CA ARG A 621 48.86 14.66 -22.89
C ARG A 621 47.42 14.32 -22.50
N ASN A 622 47.05 14.49 -21.24
CA ASN A 622 45.70 14.21 -20.75
C ASN A 622 44.65 15.11 -21.44
N LEU A 623 44.94 16.40 -21.63
CA LEU A 623 44.03 17.32 -22.34
C LEU A 623 43.84 16.95 -23.82
N GLU A 624 44.90 16.49 -24.50
CA GLU A 624 44.80 16.03 -25.88
C GLU A 624 44.07 14.68 -25.98
N ASN A 625 44.38 13.73 -25.10
CA ASN A 625 43.65 12.46 -24.98
C ASN A 625 42.14 12.69 -24.76
N ALA A 626 41.77 13.63 -23.88
CA ALA A 626 40.37 13.98 -23.64
C ALA A 626 39.69 14.51 -24.91
N ALA A 627 40.39 15.28 -25.75
CA ALA A 627 39.85 15.76 -27.02
C ALA A 627 39.67 14.62 -28.05
N ASP A 628 40.59 13.66 -28.10
CA ASP A 628 40.49 12.46 -28.96
C ASP A 628 39.32 11.56 -28.52
N LEU A 629 39.20 11.29 -27.21
CA LEU A 629 38.10 10.52 -26.64
C LEU A 629 36.74 11.19 -26.88
N LEU A 630 36.65 12.53 -26.74
CA LEU A 630 35.44 13.29 -27.09
C LEU A 630 35.07 13.13 -28.57
N LEU A 631 36.05 13.17 -29.47
CA LEU A 631 35.80 12.91 -30.89
C LEU A 631 35.32 11.47 -31.11
N HIS A 632 35.95 10.48 -30.47
CA HIS A 632 35.57 9.09 -30.60
C HIS A 632 34.11 8.86 -30.18
N THR A 633 33.74 9.34 -28.98
CA THR A 633 32.39 9.25 -28.42
C THR A 633 31.37 10.01 -29.27
N ALA A 634 31.73 11.20 -29.78
CA ALA A 634 30.88 11.96 -30.70
C ALA A 634 30.63 11.21 -32.03
N MET A 635 31.64 10.53 -32.57
CA MET A 635 31.53 9.75 -33.80
C MET A 635 30.65 8.50 -33.62
N GLN A 636 30.74 7.83 -32.47
CA GLN A 636 29.82 6.74 -32.11
C GLN A 636 28.37 7.23 -32.09
N LEU A 637 28.11 8.39 -31.47
CA LEU A 637 26.79 9.03 -31.46
C LEU A 637 26.31 9.38 -32.88
N ARG A 638 27.19 9.92 -33.73
CA ARG A 638 26.89 10.23 -35.13
C ARG A 638 26.44 9.00 -35.90
N ASP A 639 27.20 7.92 -35.80
CA ASP A 639 26.92 6.70 -36.55
C ASP A 639 25.61 6.05 -36.08
N HIS A 640 25.31 6.09 -34.78
CA HIS A 640 24.03 5.64 -34.24
C HIS A 640 22.85 6.48 -34.75
N VAL A 641 22.96 7.81 -34.67
CA VAL A 641 21.90 8.74 -35.10
C VAL A 641 21.65 8.62 -36.60
N LEU A 642 22.70 8.56 -37.43
CA LEU A 642 22.56 8.39 -38.87
C LEU A 642 21.94 7.04 -39.23
N SER A 643 22.38 5.95 -38.58
CA SER A 643 21.79 4.62 -38.75
C SER A 643 20.29 4.62 -38.40
N ALA A 644 19.91 5.27 -37.31
CA ALA A 644 18.51 5.39 -36.88
C ALA A 644 17.63 6.23 -37.84
N VAL A 645 18.23 7.15 -38.61
CA VAL A 645 17.53 7.94 -39.64
C VAL A 645 17.44 7.20 -40.98
N THR A 646 18.39 6.31 -41.28
CA THR A 646 18.44 5.55 -42.55
C THR A 646 17.78 4.18 -42.50
N SER A 647 17.53 3.63 -41.30
CA SER A 647 16.93 2.31 -41.12
C SER A 647 15.41 2.37 -41.32
N ASP A 648 14.99 2.29 -42.58
CA ASP A 648 13.69 1.74 -43.02
C ASP A 648 13.91 0.32 -43.60
#